data_AF-A0A815EGD5-F1
#
_entry.id   AF-A0A815EGD5-F1
#
_cell.length_a   1.000
_cell.length_b   1.000
_cell.length_c   1.000
_cell.angle_alpha   90.00
_cell.angle_beta   90.00
_cell.angle_gamma   90.00
#
_symmetry.space_group_name_H-M   'P 1'
#
loop_
_entity.id
_entity.type
_entity.pdbx_description
1 polymer ?
#
loop_
_entity_poly.entity_id
_entity_poly.type
_entity_poly.pdbx_seq_one_letter_code
_entity_poly.pdbx_strand_id
1 'polypeptide(L)'
;MYSILIAALLLLHVHANLVLRPSSTSLTRDQFKSFVASCTGESNTRVIGWRSPQQTDVPENEHDRVTVERQSNEIRLRIRNLTADDQGNWECIGVDASNQQTRRSFQLKIKIPITFYGDSIQYAALGETVTIRCQVQANPAAEISWFKGPEKIRIDGTHHARVKEGLRINRVDMSDNETFCCRADVLETGETRDFPITVIISKSVTQPRISCANPCAIEKKTATLVCEATGLPPPKYSWYYGSDSPVGASEVPKFVVRGNQLTINYVDETDNGKYSCQAYNEYDNRGQRAEYNLNVIVPPRLSTIEPTEINLDEQHPQRVSFMCRIERGSTESLSLEWQFLNNTAVQSANGVHIDRTRLESDKMIELRFDPVRREHFGNYSCLAKNLADSSYSIASLYIQFQPVFVGPNIQVVSTIPNYRVVMRCQFESYPPPQIRWIKMSRTVQDPEGRLLDVDVDNGVNDITTKQLGSTLFESILSYTPSERDFGLSFECRAVNPRVGRHSFTLQRAEPPQKIRIVEIKPLTNGVDIIIQPPESGGLPLIEYTVKYSAADKADDQQETLTIPAQSPPDDQQQTQVLKIEKIKPSTSYRFTIVAKSRAGAGQQTGPVPFRTLDRQVPDFRIVKNDENKNETCSNDRTCLIQWIIESDGGAPIVRSEVLYAKAKADSSFEAEGAFSTPVSIDASVSEYEIAQLKPSTNYIVIVKLYNEAGAAEQKLRITTLSERDSKSSGMNPLIINYRRNQPSKWVILGIIFGIILFAVVFVAACVLLRVHRLSGKHKTTDSDNQTTPMMKASIGENNSDQPDYTNGHSSKKSKKKSKAKKSELLDDKQHGEDV
;
A
#
# COMPACT_ATOMS: atom_id res chain seq x y z
N MET A 1 -107.38 99.40 34.22
CA MET A 1 -106.36 98.37 34.53
C MET A 1 -106.17 97.57 33.24
N TYR A 2 -105.19 97.85 32.38
CA TYR A 2 -103.84 98.41 32.60
C TYR A 2 -103.01 97.59 33.59
N SER A 3 -101.83 97.15 33.13
CA SER A 3 -101.00 96.05 33.66
C SER A 3 -101.76 94.71 33.63
N ILE A 4 -101.34 93.69 32.87
CA ILE A 4 -100.01 93.41 32.31
C ILE A 4 -100.01 93.49 30.77
N LEU A 5 -99.35 94.53 30.24
CA LEU A 5 -98.62 94.42 28.97
C LEU A 5 -97.18 93.96 29.32
N ILE A 6 -96.43 93.45 28.33
CA ILE A 6 -95.00 93.06 28.47
C ILE A 6 -94.76 91.80 29.33
N ALA A 7 -95.16 90.64 28.82
CA ALA A 7 -94.66 89.32 29.28
C ALA A 7 -94.75 88.18 28.23
N ALA A 8 -95.19 88.45 26.98
CA ALA A 8 -95.54 87.42 26.00
C ALA A 8 -94.99 87.64 24.57
N LEU A 9 -94.04 88.57 24.39
CA LEU A 9 -93.03 88.45 23.33
C LEU A 9 -91.73 87.96 23.98
N LEU A 10 -90.94 87.20 23.22
CA LEU A 10 -89.69 86.55 23.66
C LEU A 10 -89.84 85.33 24.59
N LEU A 11 -90.79 84.45 24.29
CA LEU A 11 -90.41 83.04 24.10
C LEU A 11 -90.28 82.76 22.60
N LEU A 12 -89.11 83.10 22.07
CA LEU A 12 -88.63 82.45 20.84
C LEU A 12 -88.66 80.93 21.08
N HIS A 13 -89.25 80.16 20.18
CA HIS A 13 -88.87 78.75 20.05
C HIS A 13 -87.43 78.73 19.52
N VAL A 14 -86.47 78.80 20.43
CA VAL A 14 -85.05 78.62 20.09
C VAL A 14 -84.86 77.12 19.86
N HIS A 15 -84.97 76.71 18.60
CA HIS A 15 -85.01 75.29 18.24
C HIS A 15 -83.71 74.59 18.65
N ALA A 16 -83.85 73.42 19.27
CA ALA A 16 -82.75 72.64 19.81
C ALA A 16 -81.79 72.16 18.69
N ASN A 17 -80.63 72.82 18.57
CA ASN A 17 -79.68 72.57 17.48
C ASN A 17 -78.42 71.84 17.97
N LEU A 18 -78.03 70.81 17.21
CA LEU A 18 -76.81 70.05 17.40
C LEU A 18 -75.86 70.33 16.23
N VAL A 19 -74.58 70.55 16.52
CA VAL A 19 -73.53 70.74 15.52
C VAL A 19 -72.55 69.57 15.59
N LEU A 20 -72.33 68.92 14.45
CA LEU A 20 -71.35 67.85 14.28
C LEU A 20 -70.02 68.39 13.74
N ARG A 21 -68.91 67.79 14.18
CA ARG A 21 -67.56 67.99 13.64
C ARG A 21 -66.92 66.62 13.38
N PRO A 22 -66.59 66.26 12.13
CA PRO A 22 -66.85 66.99 10.89
C PRO A 22 -68.36 67.22 10.66
N SER A 23 -68.69 68.31 9.96
CA SER A 23 -70.09 68.69 9.67
C SER A 23 -70.71 67.95 8.47
N SER A 24 -69.94 67.11 7.78
CA SER A 24 -70.40 66.31 6.64
C SER A 24 -71.35 65.20 7.08
N THR A 25 -72.44 65.01 6.33
CA THR A 25 -73.41 63.92 6.53
C THR A 25 -72.91 62.55 6.04
N SER A 26 -71.77 62.50 5.33
CA SER A 26 -71.08 61.26 4.95
C SER A 26 -69.57 61.41 5.11
N LEU A 27 -68.91 60.40 5.71
CA LEU A 27 -67.49 60.39 6.01
C LEU A 27 -66.88 59.03 5.65
N THR A 28 -65.80 59.02 4.86
CA THR A 28 -65.09 57.79 4.48
C THR A 28 -63.74 57.69 5.20
N ARG A 29 -63.40 56.51 5.71
CA ARG A 29 -62.13 56.21 6.40
C ARG A 29 -61.62 54.81 6.03
N ASP A 30 -60.31 54.60 6.06
CA ASP A 30 -59.75 53.26 5.82
C ASP A 30 -59.94 52.35 7.05
N GLN A 31 -60.09 51.06 6.81
CA GLN A 31 -60.12 50.03 7.84
C GLN A 31 -58.85 50.09 8.73
N PHE A 32 -59.00 49.68 9.98
CA PHE A 32 -57.94 49.68 11.02
C PHE A 32 -57.40 51.07 11.43
N LYS A 33 -57.80 52.17 10.76
CA LYS A 33 -57.54 53.52 11.25
C LYS A 33 -58.40 53.84 12.48
N SER A 34 -58.04 54.90 13.20
CA SER A 34 -58.91 55.52 14.18
C SER A 34 -59.80 56.59 13.55
N PHE A 35 -60.99 56.75 14.09
CA PHE A 35 -61.94 57.80 13.72
C PHE A 35 -62.36 58.59 14.95
N VAL A 36 -62.60 59.89 14.78
CA VAL A 36 -63.11 60.79 15.82
C VAL A 36 -64.17 61.69 15.19
N ALA A 37 -65.30 61.82 15.86
CA ALA A 37 -66.30 62.85 15.63
C ALA A 37 -66.64 63.55 16.94
N SER A 38 -67.07 64.81 16.91
CA SER A 38 -67.60 65.50 18.08
C SER A 38 -68.96 66.14 17.80
N CYS A 39 -69.74 66.32 18.86
CA CYS A 39 -71.06 66.91 18.81
C CYS A 39 -71.20 67.96 19.93
N THR A 40 -71.66 69.16 19.57
CA THR A 40 -71.92 70.28 20.49
C THR A 40 -73.36 70.74 20.40
N GLY A 41 -73.98 71.04 21.54
CA GLY A 41 -75.32 71.61 21.60
C GLY A 41 -75.31 73.14 21.63
N GLU A 42 -76.11 73.77 20.80
CA GLU A 42 -76.31 75.23 20.79
C GLU A 42 -77.60 75.61 21.55
N SER A 43 -77.77 76.89 21.89
CA SER A 43 -79.07 77.43 22.36
C SER A 43 -79.69 76.68 23.55
N ASN A 44 -78.90 76.46 24.62
CA ASN A 44 -79.28 75.67 25.81
C ASN A 44 -79.61 74.18 25.54
N THR A 45 -79.27 73.64 24.37
CA THR A 45 -79.32 72.19 24.11
C THR A 45 -78.17 71.49 24.85
N ARG A 46 -78.48 70.54 25.72
CA ARG A 46 -77.51 69.65 26.38
C ARG A 46 -77.35 68.37 25.59
N VAL A 47 -76.15 68.10 25.09
CA VAL A 47 -75.84 66.81 24.44
C VAL A 47 -75.87 65.69 25.49
N ILE A 48 -76.55 64.58 25.20
CA ILE A 48 -76.69 63.45 26.13
C ILE A 48 -75.79 62.27 25.79
N GLY A 49 -75.64 61.93 24.50
CA GLY A 49 -74.77 60.82 24.09
C GLY A 49 -74.74 60.55 22.58
N TRP A 50 -74.09 59.44 22.22
CA TRP A 50 -73.97 58.91 20.86
C TRP A 50 -74.67 57.56 20.72
N ARG A 51 -75.14 57.25 19.51
CA ARG A 51 -75.77 55.98 19.15
C ARG A 51 -75.14 55.39 17.89
N SER A 52 -74.94 54.07 17.91
CA SER A 52 -74.32 53.27 16.85
C SER A 52 -75.24 53.04 15.63
N PRO A 53 -74.70 52.58 14.49
CA PRO A 53 -75.50 52.10 13.36
C PRO A 53 -76.47 50.97 13.73
N GLN A 54 -76.11 50.16 14.73
CA GLN A 54 -76.94 49.09 15.31
C GLN A 54 -77.99 49.61 16.31
N GLN A 55 -78.20 50.93 16.39
CA GLN A 55 -79.13 51.63 17.27
C GLN A 55 -78.88 51.43 18.79
N THR A 56 -77.67 50.97 19.17
CA THR A 56 -77.25 50.90 20.58
C THR A 56 -76.65 52.23 21.05
N ASP A 57 -77.08 52.72 22.20
CA ASP A 57 -76.48 53.89 22.84
C ASP A 57 -75.08 53.54 23.37
N VAL A 58 -74.10 54.41 23.11
CA VAL A 58 -72.68 54.16 23.41
C VAL A 58 -72.37 54.61 24.86
N PRO A 59 -71.84 53.74 25.73
CA PRO A 59 -71.52 54.09 27.11
C PRO A 59 -70.29 55.01 27.20
N GLU A 60 -70.26 55.82 28.25
CA GLU A 60 -69.15 56.74 28.57
C GLU A 60 -68.02 55.96 29.30
N ASN A 61 -67.34 55.08 28.57
CA ASN A 61 -66.22 54.23 29.04
C ASN A 61 -64.93 54.51 28.25
N GLU A 62 -63.80 54.71 28.94
CA GLU A 62 -62.49 55.00 28.33
C GLU A 62 -61.73 53.76 27.82
N HIS A 63 -62.14 52.57 28.25
CA HIS A 63 -61.41 51.31 28.02
C HIS A 63 -61.85 50.54 26.76
N ASP A 64 -63.00 50.87 26.18
CA ASP A 64 -63.55 50.17 25.02
C ASP A 64 -62.88 50.53 23.69
N ARG A 65 -63.20 49.77 22.63
CA ARG A 65 -62.77 50.08 21.25
C ARG A 65 -63.48 51.31 20.70
N VAL A 66 -64.74 51.50 21.09
CA VAL A 66 -65.58 52.67 20.78
C VAL A 66 -65.81 53.39 22.10
N THR A 67 -65.23 54.58 22.27
CA THR A 67 -65.31 55.36 23.51
C THR A 67 -66.03 56.67 23.30
N VAL A 68 -66.63 57.19 24.38
CA VAL A 68 -67.25 58.51 24.43
C VAL A 68 -66.52 59.36 25.48
N GLU A 69 -66.12 60.57 25.09
CA GLU A 69 -65.36 61.51 25.92
C GLU A 69 -66.12 62.86 26.00
N ARG A 70 -66.59 63.25 27.18
CA ARG A 70 -67.32 64.53 27.39
C ARG A 70 -66.38 65.65 27.83
N GLN A 71 -66.44 66.79 27.15
CA GLN A 71 -65.68 68.00 27.48
C GLN A 71 -66.62 69.22 27.50
N SER A 72 -67.06 69.60 28.70
CA SER A 72 -68.01 70.70 28.96
C SER A 72 -69.35 70.57 28.21
N ASN A 73 -69.46 71.12 27.00
CA ASN A 73 -70.65 71.07 26.14
C ASN A 73 -70.37 70.39 24.78
N GLU A 74 -69.24 69.70 24.66
CA GLU A 74 -68.89 68.82 23.54
C GLU A 74 -68.88 67.36 24.03
N ILE A 75 -69.40 66.44 23.22
CA ILE A 75 -69.20 64.99 23.40
C ILE A 75 -68.46 64.46 22.17
N ARG A 76 -67.30 63.83 22.36
CA ARG A 76 -66.53 63.18 21.31
C ARG A 76 -66.80 61.68 21.28
N LEU A 77 -67.05 61.15 20.10
CA LEU A 77 -67.03 59.73 19.77
C LEU A 77 -65.65 59.39 19.21
N ARG A 78 -64.99 58.38 19.77
CA ARG A 78 -63.69 57.90 19.32
C ARG A 78 -63.76 56.40 19.03
N ILE A 79 -63.55 56.02 17.77
CA ILE A 79 -63.45 54.63 17.34
C ILE A 79 -61.98 54.30 17.09
N ARG A 80 -61.45 53.30 17.80
CA ARG A 80 -60.11 52.74 17.59
C ARG A 80 -60.23 51.54 16.65
N ASN A 81 -59.30 51.36 15.72
CA ASN A 81 -59.21 50.19 14.85
C ASN A 81 -60.55 49.87 14.13
N LEU A 82 -60.93 50.69 13.15
CA LEU A 82 -62.19 50.56 12.40
C LEU A 82 -62.40 49.16 11.81
N THR A 83 -63.55 48.54 12.08
CA THR A 83 -64.01 47.26 11.50
C THR A 83 -65.16 47.49 10.53
N ALA A 84 -65.55 46.48 9.74
CA ALA A 84 -66.68 46.61 8.82
C ALA A 84 -68.01 46.93 9.54
N ASP A 85 -68.14 46.54 10.81
CA ASP A 85 -69.35 46.73 11.62
C ASP A 85 -69.54 48.18 12.11
N ASP A 86 -68.50 49.00 12.09
CA ASP A 86 -68.60 50.43 12.41
C ASP A 86 -69.27 51.25 11.27
N GLN A 87 -69.53 50.63 10.12
CA GLN A 87 -70.12 51.26 8.95
C GLN A 87 -71.63 51.52 9.12
N GLY A 88 -72.08 52.74 8.83
CA GLY A 88 -73.50 53.12 8.84
C GLY A 88 -73.78 54.46 9.52
N ASN A 89 -75.04 54.67 9.91
CA ASN A 89 -75.52 55.94 10.46
C ASN A 89 -75.24 56.07 11.97
N TRP A 90 -74.30 56.93 12.34
CA TRP A 90 -74.03 57.29 13.73
C TRP A 90 -74.84 58.52 14.12
N GLU A 91 -75.57 58.49 15.23
CA GLU A 91 -76.42 59.59 15.70
C GLU A 91 -75.86 60.24 16.97
N CYS A 92 -75.76 61.58 16.97
CA CYS A 92 -75.67 62.36 18.20
C CYS A 92 -77.08 62.70 18.70
N ILE A 93 -77.30 62.60 20.01
CA ILE A 93 -78.58 62.88 20.67
C ILE A 93 -78.37 63.97 21.73
N GLY A 94 -79.27 64.95 21.78
CA GLY A 94 -79.33 65.99 22.81
C GLY A 94 -80.75 66.27 23.25
N VAL A 95 -80.90 67.03 24.34
CA VAL A 95 -82.19 67.53 24.85
C VAL A 95 -82.12 69.03 25.11
N ASP A 96 -83.24 69.73 24.94
CA ASP A 96 -83.37 71.14 25.32
C ASP A 96 -83.81 71.32 26.79
N ALA A 97 -84.06 72.58 27.17
CA ALA A 97 -84.56 72.96 28.49
C ALA A 97 -85.97 72.42 28.81
N SER A 98 -86.71 71.93 27.81
CA SER A 98 -88.01 71.28 27.93
C SER A 98 -87.90 69.74 27.95
N ASN A 99 -86.67 69.19 27.99
CA ASN A 99 -86.34 67.77 27.80
C ASN A 99 -86.77 67.17 26.43
N GLN A 100 -87.09 67.98 25.43
CA GLN A 100 -87.42 67.48 24.09
C GLN A 100 -86.14 67.00 23.39
N GLN A 101 -86.15 65.77 22.84
CA GLN A 101 -84.99 65.22 22.14
C GLN A 101 -84.81 65.85 20.75
N THR A 102 -83.57 66.19 20.44
CA THR A 102 -83.08 66.54 19.10
C THR A 102 -81.95 65.59 18.69
N ARG A 103 -81.81 65.34 17.39
CA ARG A 103 -80.89 64.33 16.82
C ARG A 103 -80.20 64.86 15.58
N ARG A 104 -78.92 64.50 15.39
CA ARG A 104 -78.18 64.78 14.16
C ARG A 104 -77.19 63.66 13.87
N SER A 105 -77.16 63.17 12.63
CA SER A 105 -76.38 61.99 12.25
C SER A 105 -75.39 62.21 11.11
N PHE A 106 -74.49 61.26 10.94
CA PHE A 106 -73.64 61.11 9.75
C PHE A 106 -73.47 59.63 9.39
N GLN A 107 -73.27 59.34 8.11
CA GLN A 107 -72.91 58.03 7.59
C GLN A 107 -71.38 57.84 7.63
N LEU A 108 -70.90 56.82 8.35
CA LEU A 108 -69.51 56.37 8.28
C LEU A 108 -69.39 55.26 7.24
N LYS A 109 -68.48 55.42 6.26
CA LYS A 109 -68.13 54.43 5.23
C LYS A 109 -66.68 53.96 5.42
N ILE A 110 -66.41 52.67 5.23
CA ILE A 110 -65.12 52.08 5.65
C ILE A 110 -64.45 51.38 4.47
N LYS A 111 -63.36 51.98 3.96
CA LYS A 111 -62.58 51.45 2.85
C LYS A 111 -61.74 50.26 3.31
N ILE A 112 -61.92 49.11 2.66
CA ILE A 112 -61.11 47.89 2.88
C ILE A 112 -60.16 47.74 1.68
N PRO A 113 -58.83 47.68 1.89
CA PRO A 113 -57.86 47.56 0.81
C PRO A 113 -57.86 46.17 0.18
N ILE A 114 -57.40 46.07 -1.07
CA ILE A 114 -57.39 44.82 -1.84
C ILE A 114 -56.49 43.78 -1.15
N THR A 115 -57.10 42.70 -0.68
CA THR A 115 -56.44 41.59 0.03
C THR A 115 -56.76 40.26 -0.66
N PHE A 116 -55.75 39.44 -0.92
CA PHE A 116 -55.88 38.13 -1.58
C PHE A 116 -55.76 36.96 -0.60
N TYR A 117 -56.47 35.86 -0.88
CA TYR A 117 -56.40 34.60 -0.14
C TYR A 117 -56.32 33.41 -1.10
N GLY A 118 -55.34 32.53 -0.88
CA GLY A 118 -55.07 31.32 -1.68
C GLY A 118 -53.57 31.05 -1.84
N ASP A 119 -53.22 29.85 -2.30
CA ASP A 119 -51.82 29.47 -2.56
C ASP A 119 -51.34 29.97 -3.93
N SER A 120 -50.10 30.46 -4.01
CA SER A 120 -49.46 30.90 -5.26
C SER A 120 -48.93 29.76 -6.13
N ILE A 121 -49.00 28.51 -5.67
CA ILE A 121 -48.74 27.30 -6.47
C ILE A 121 -49.96 26.38 -6.32
N GLN A 122 -50.56 25.99 -7.43
CA GLN A 122 -51.75 25.12 -7.44
C GLN A 122 -51.56 23.99 -8.46
N TYR A 123 -52.04 22.80 -8.14
CA TYR A 123 -51.86 21.60 -8.95
C TYR A 123 -53.10 21.29 -9.79
N ALA A 124 -52.89 20.88 -11.04
CA ALA A 124 -53.94 20.50 -11.98
C ALA A 124 -53.64 19.15 -12.63
N ALA A 125 -54.66 18.41 -13.07
CA ALA A 125 -54.49 17.14 -13.77
C ALA A 125 -54.82 17.31 -15.26
N LEU A 126 -54.02 16.71 -16.14
CA LEU A 126 -54.19 16.84 -17.60
C LEU A 126 -55.52 16.22 -18.04
N GLY A 127 -56.32 16.96 -18.81
CA GLY A 127 -57.64 16.54 -19.29
C GLY A 127 -58.79 16.75 -18.30
N GLU A 128 -58.51 17.03 -17.03
CA GLU A 128 -59.52 17.25 -15.99
C GLU A 128 -60.06 18.69 -15.96
N THR A 129 -61.07 18.92 -15.12
CA THR A 129 -61.61 20.28 -14.86
C THR A 129 -61.20 20.74 -13.45
N VAL A 130 -60.44 21.85 -13.37
CA VAL A 130 -59.89 22.40 -12.11
C VAL A 130 -60.40 23.81 -11.87
N THR A 131 -60.48 24.25 -10.61
CA THR A 131 -60.68 25.66 -10.26
C THR A 131 -59.42 26.22 -9.60
N ILE A 132 -58.72 27.11 -10.31
CA ILE A 132 -57.65 27.92 -9.74
C ILE A 132 -58.28 28.91 -8.77
N ARG A 133 -57.95 28.79 -7.49
CA ARG A 133 -58.53 29.60 -6.42
C ARG A 133 -57.87 30.96 -6.33
N CYS A 134 -58.67 32.01 -6.36
CA CYS A 134 -58.29 33.37 -6.00
C CYS A 134 -59.48 34.03 -5.33
N GLN A 135 -59.40 34.24 -4.02
CA GLN A 135 -60.42 34.94 -3.25
C GLN A 135 -59.89 36.32 -2.88
N VAL A 136 -60.72 37.35 -3.02
CA VAL A 136 -60.32 38.75 -2.85
C VAL A 136 -61.33 39.49 -1.98
N GLN A 137 -60.82 40.26 -1.02
CA GLN A 137 -61.61 41.15 -0.18
C GLN A 137 -61.21 42.61 -0.44
N ALA A 138 -62.21 43.46 -0.69
CA ALA A 138 -62.09 44.90 -0.88
C ALA A 138 -63.44 45.59 -0.61
N ASN A 139 -63.43 46.86 -0.21
CA ASN A 139 -64.59 47.73 -0.13
C ASN A 139 -64.17 49.17 -0.49
N PRO A 140 -64.69 49.82 -1.54
CA PRO A 140 -65.63 49.31 -2.54
C PRO A 140 -65.18 48.01 -3.20
N ALA A 141 -66.13 47.22 -3.69
CA ALA A 141 -65.85 45.89 -4.21
C ALA A 141 -64.95 45.95 -5.46
N ALA A 142 -63.92 45.09 -5.50
CA ALA A 142 -63.01 45.00 -6.64
C ALA A 142 -63.59 44.13 -7.77
N GLU A 143 -63.46 44.57 -9.02
CA GLU A 143 -63.66 43.70 -10.18
C GLU A 143 -62.43 42.80 -10.33
N ILE A 144 -62.63 41.48 -10.41
CA ILE A 144 -61.55 40.52 -10.64
C ILE A 144 -61.35 40.25 -12.13
N SER A 145 -60.13 40.38 -12.62
CA SER A 145 -59.75 40.04 -13.99
C SER A 145 -58.57 39.06 -14.00
N TRP A 146 -58.47 38.22 -15.05
CA TRP A 146 -57.49 37.13 -15.12
C TRP A 146 -56.60 37.29 -16.34
N PHE A 147 -55.31 37.04 -16.19
CA PHE A 147 -54.29 37.18 -17.23
C PHE A 147 -53.38 35.95 -17.32
N LYS A 148 -52.84 35.70 -18.52
CA LYS A 148 -51.80 34.69 -18.80
C LYS A 148 -50.63 35.44 -19.43
N GLY A 149 -49.54 35.61 -18.68
CA GLY A 149 -48.54 36.63 -19.01
C GLY A 149 -49.17 38.03 -19.12
N PRO A 150 -48.93 38.82 -20.20
CA PRO A 150 -49.54 40.13 -20.39
C PRO A 150 -50.98 40.08 -20.93
N GLU A 151 -51.47 38.93 -21.40
CA GLU A 151 -52.75 38.83 -22.12
C GLU A 151 -53.94 38.60 -21.18
N LYS A 152 -55.03 39.35 -21.36
CA LYS A 152 -56.28 39.17 -20.58
C LYS A 152 -57.03 37.94 -21.08
N ILE A 153 -57.28 37.00 -20.17
CA ILE A 153 -57.92 35.71 -20.49
C ILE A 153 -59.36 35.92 -20.95
N ARG A 154 -59.70 35.34 -22.10
CA ARG A 154 -61.07 35.34 -22.65
C ARG A 154 -61.92 34.31 -21.89
N ILE A 155 -62.76 34.80 -20.98
CA ILE A 155 -63.69 33.99 -20.20
C ILE A 155 -65.01 33.85 -20.97
N ASP A 156 -65.24 32.68 -21.57
CA ASP A 156 -66.43 32.38 -22.39
C ASP A 156 -67.17 31.10 -21.98
N GLY A 157 -66.64 30.35 -21.01
CA GLY A 157 -67.19 29.07 -20.57
C GLY A 157 -66.66 27.83 -21.30
N THR A 158 -65.87 27.98 -22.38
CA THR A 158 -65.36 26.84 -23.16
C THR A 158 -64.15 26.20 -22.46
N HIS A 159 -62.99 26.84 -22.51
CA HIS A 159 -61.79 26.48 -21.74
C HIS A 159 -61.80 27.18 -20.37
N HIS A 160 -62.11 28.48 -20.35
CA HIS A 160 -62.04 29.34 -19.17
C HIS A 160 -63.43 29.80 -18.72
N ALA A 161 -63.78 29.57 -17.46
CA ALA A 161 -65.05 29.97 -16.85
C ALA A 161 -64.85 30.67 -15.50
N ARG A 162 -65.52 31.81 -15.29
CA ARG A 162 -65.49 32.54 -14.01
C ARG A 162 -66.39 31.81 -13.01
N VAL A 163 -65.88 31.53 -11.81
CA VAL A 163 -66.66 30.91 -10.71
C VAL A 163 -66.43 31.70 -9.41
N LYS A 164 -67.27 31.47 -8.39
CA LYS A 164 -67.22 32.22 -7.12
C LYS A 164 -65.86 32.11 -6.41
N GLU A 165 -65.16 30.99 -6.57
CA GLU A 165 -63.86 30.71 -5.94
C GLU A 165 -62.64 31.14 -6.77
N GLY A 166 -62.82 31.53 -8.04
CA GLY A 166 -61.72 31.91 -8.93
C GLY A 166 -61.97 31.59 -10.42
N LEU A 167 -60.96 31.02 -11.08
CA LEU A 167 -60.98 30.67 -12.51
C LEU A 167 -61.07 29.14 -12.69
N ARG A 168 -62.16 28.67 -13.28
CA ARG A 168 -62.29 27.27 -13.69
C ARG A 168 -61.71 27.06 -15.08
N ILE A 169 -60.81 26.08 -15.21
CA ILE A 169 -60.28 25.58 -16.47
C ILE A 169 -60.92 24.22 -16.76
N ASN A 170 -61.52 24.05 -17.94
CA ASN A 170 -62.18 22.83 -18.38
C ASN A 170 -61.27 22.06 -19.35
N ARG A 171 -60.90 20.81 -19.02
CA ARG A 171 -59.95 19.99 -19.80
C ARG A 171 -58.57 20.64 -19.92
N VAL A 172 -57.95 20.85 -18.76
CA VAL A 172 -56.58 21.39 -18.60
C VAL A 172 -55.61 20.76 -19.61
N ASP A 173 -54.90 21.59 -20.36
CA ASP A 173 -53.88 21.13 -21.32
C ASP A 173 -52.46 21.58 -20.94
N MET A 174 -51.45 21.10 -21.68
CA MET A 174 -50.04 21.39 -21.37
C MET A 174 -49.68 22.89 -21.42
N SER A 175 -50.46 23.74 -22.10
CA SER A 175 -50.28 25.19 -22.10
C SER A 175 -50.71 25.84 -20.78
N ASP A 176 -51.53 25.16 -19.97
CA ASP A 176 -51.98 25.65 -18.66
C ASP A 176 -50.97 25.40 -17.54
N ASN A 177 -49.82 24.78 -17.84
CA ASN A 177 -48.67 24.70 -16.94
C ASN A 177 -47.90 26.04 -16.90
N GLU A 178 -48.57 27.10 -16.46
CA GLU A 178 -48.16 28.49 -16.63
C GLU A 178 -48.47 29.33 -15.37
N THR A 179 -47.88 30.52 -15.26
CA THR A 179 -48.25 31.48 -14.21
C THR A 179 -49.40 32.39 -14.66
N PHE A 180 -50.58 32.14 -14.08
CA PHE A 180 -51.75 32.98 -14.19
C PHE A 180 -51.63 34.17 -13.25
N CYS A 181 -52.18 35.33 -13.62
CA CYS A 181 -52.31 36.47 -12.71
C CYS A 181 -53.79 36.75 -12.44
N CYS A 182 -54.16 36.74 -11.16
CA CYS A 182 -55.44 37.22 -10.66
C CYS A 182 -55.29 38.71 -10.31
N ARG A 183 -55.83 39.59 -11.15
CA ARG A 183 -55.89 41.04 -10.92
C ARG A 183 -57.19 41.42 -10.25
N ALA A 184 -57.13 42.41 -9.36
CA ALA A 184 -58.28 43.01 -8.71
C ALA A 184 -58.23 44.53 -8.89
N ASP A 185 -59.33 45.12 -9.39
CA ASP A 185 -59.45 46.52 -9.78
C ASP A 185 -60.62 47.20 -9.05
N VAL A 186 -60.36 48.20 -8.20
CA VAL A 186 -61.38 48.99 -7.50
C VAL A 186 -61.67 50.26 -8.30
N LEU A 187 -62.69 50.19 -9.16
CA LEU A 187 -63.06 51.24 -10.12
C LEU A 187 -63.27 52.62 -9.48
N GLU A 188 -63.86 52.68 -8.28
CA GLU A 188 -64.13 53.94 -7.56
C GLU A 188 -62.86 54.68 -7.09
N THR A 189 -61.72 53.99 -6.97
CA THR A 189 -60.47 54.59 -6.45
C THR A 189 -59.26 54.42 -7.36
N GLY A 190 -59.40 53.72 -8.50
CA GLY A 190 -58.28 53.40 -9.39
C GLY A 190 -57.19 52.54 -8.73
N GLU A 191 -57.55 51.76 -7.71
CA GLU A 191 -56.61 50.87 -7.02
C GLU A 191 -56.59 49.51 -7.72
N THR A 192 -55.43 49.09 -8.21
CA THR A 192 -55.22 47.79 -8.87
C THR A 192 -54.16 47.01 -8.11
N ARG A 193 -54.37 45.70 -7.90
CA ARG A 193 -53.32 44.77 -7.45
C ARG A 193 -53.39 43.43 -8.18
N ASP A 194 -52.24 42.78 -8.25
CA ASP A 194 -51.99 41.52 -8.95
C ASP A 194 -51.56 40.43 -7.96
N PHE A 195 -52.04 39.21 -8.18
CA PHE A 195 -51.64 38.02 -7.43
C PHE A 195 -51.27 36.87 -8.41
N PRO A 196 -49.99 36.50 -8.52
CA PRO A 196 -49.54 35.43 -9.39
C PRO A 196 -49.83 34.05 -8.78
N ILE A 197 -50.28 33.12 -9.63
CA ILE A 197 -50.57 31.73 -9.29
C ILE A 197 -49.95 30.84 -10.39
N THR A 198 -48.89 30.11 -10.05
CA THR A 198 -48.30 29.11 -10.94
C THR A 198 -49.11 27.82 -10.88
N VAL A 199 -49.60 27.38 -12.04
CA VAL A 199 -50.28 26.09 -12.18
C VAL A 199 -49.26 25.04 -12.62
N ILE A 200 -49.18 23.94 -11.87
CA ILE A 200 -48.28 22.81 -12.17
C ILE A 200 -49.13 21.58 -12.52
N ILE A 201 -48.86 20.99 -13.68
CA ILE A 201 -49.55 19.77 -14.12
C ILE A 201 -48.97 18.56 -13.38
N SER A 202 -49.85 17.90 -12.62
CA SER A 202 -49.57 16.69 -11.85
C SER A 202 -49.25 15.50 -12.73
N LYS A 203 -48.46 14.58 -12.20
CA LYS A 203 -48.07 13.32 -12.86
C LYS A 203 -48.20 12.18 -11.86
N SER A 204 -48.86 11.11 -12.29
CA SER A 204 -48.90 9.83 -11.56
C SER A 204 -47.48 9.31 -11.35
N VAL A 205 -47.32 8.49 -10.32
CA VAL A 205 -46.01 7.97 -9.93
C VAL A 205 -45.58 6.89 -10.91
N THR A 206 -44.36 6.99 -11.42
CA THR A 206 -43.78 5.96 -12.30
C THR A 206 -43.52 4.67 -11.51
N GLN A 207 -43.62 3.53 -12.19
CA GLN A 207 -43.37 2.21 -11.61
C GLN A 207 -42.02 2.18 -10.87
N PRO A 208 -42.00 2.02 -9.53
CA PRO A 208 -40.77 2.05 -8.76
C PRO A 208 -39.82 0.93 -9.16
N ARG A 209 -38.53 1.15 -8.89
CA ARG A 209 -37.48 0.13 -8.98
C ARG A 209 -36.77 0.05 -7.64
N ILE A 210 -36.54 -1.16 -7.16
CA ILE A 210 -35.71 -1.40 -5.97
C ILE A 210 -34.33 -1.84 -6.44
N SER A 211 -33.29 -1.19 -5.92
CA SER A 211 -31.89 -1.53 -6.13
C SER A 211 -31.18 -1.77 -4.79
N CYS A 212 -30.05 -2.45 -4.86
CA CYS A 212 -29.16 -2.73 -3.73
C CYS A 212 -27.72 -2.81 -4.25
N ALA A 213 -26.74 -2.67 -3.36
CA ALA A 213 -25.37 -3.04 -3.69
C ALA A 213 -25.26 -4.56 -3.96
N ASN A 214 -24.24 -5.00 -4.70
CA ASN A 214 -23.93 -6.42 -4.88
C ASN A 214 -22.58 -6.73 -4.21
N PRO A 215 -22.50 -7.65 -3.23
CA PRO A 215 -23.60 -8.41 -2.61
C PRO A 215 -24.51 -7.53 -1.73
N CYS A 216 -25.82 -7.82 -1.72
CA CYS A 216 -26.83 -6.99 -1.06
C CYS A 216 -26.94 -7.23 0.45
N ALA A 217 -26.97 -8.50 0.87
CA ALA A 217 -27.07 -8.92 2.25
C ALA A 217 -26.00 -9.96 2.58
N ILE A 218 -25.28 -9.72 3.66
CA ILE A 218 -24.33 -10.66 4.28
C ILE A 218 -24.65 -10.70 5.77
N GLU A 219 -24.65 -11.89 6.36
CA GLU A 219 -24.91 -12.08 7.79
C GLU A 219 -24.04 -11.15 8.68
N LYS A 220 -24.65 -10.57 9.73
CA LYS A 220 -24.11 -9.58 10.67
C LYS A 220 -23.68 -8.24 10.07
N LYS A 221 -23.75 -8.04 8.76
CA LYS A 221 -23.51 -6.74 8.11
C LYS A 221 -24.82 -5.95 8.00
N THR A 222 -24.75 -4.74 7.45
CA THR A 222 -25.92 -3.90 7.16
C THR A 222 -26.25 -3.98 5.67
N ALA A 223 -27.51 -4.20 5.32
CA ALA A 223 -28.04 -4.11 3.96
C ALA A 223 -28.83 -2.80 3.78
N THR A 224 -28.83 -2.23 2.57
CA THR A 224 -29.67 -1.06 2.25
C THR A 224 -30.34 -1.25 0.89
N LEU A 225 -31.66 -1.27 0.90
CA LEU A 225 -32.51 -1.26 -0.29
C LEU A 225 -32.87 0.19 -0.63
N VAL A 226 -32.70 0.58 -1.89
CA VAL A 226 -33.04 1.92 -2.39
C VAL A 226 -34.17 1.79 -3.41
N CYS A 227 -35.25 2.51 -3.19
CA CYS A 227 -36.43 2.55 -4.06
C CYS A 227 -36.43 3.85 -4.86
N GLU A 228 -36.62 3.78 -6.18
CA GLU A 228 -36.60 4.96 -7.06
C GLU A 228 -37.89 5.03 -7.89
N ALA A 229 -38.59 6.16 -7.77
CA ALA A 229 -39.77 6.53 -8.56
C ALA A 229 -39.80 8.05 -8.81
N THR A 230 -40.57 8.48 -9.81
CA THR A 230 -40.75 9.89 -10.17
C THR A 230 -42.24 10.23 -10.32
N GLY A 231 -42.63 11.46 -10.00
CA GLY A 231 -44.02 11.93 -10.03
C GLY A 231 -44.10 13.43 -9.69
N LEU A 232 -45.26 14.05 -9.89
CA LEU A 232 -45.53 15.44 -9.51
C LEU A 232 -46.90 15.52 -8.81
N PRO A 233 -47.00 15.92 -7.52
CA PRO A 233 -45.89 16.23 -6.60
C PRO A 233 -44.89 15.08 -6.39
N PRO A 234 -43.67 15.35 -5.87
CA PRO A 234 -42.65 14.31 -5.66
C PRO A 234 -43.16 13.12 -4.83
N PRO A 235 -42.82 11.86 -5.18
CA PRO A 235 -43.34 10.69 -4.47
C PRO A 235 -42.93 10.62 -3.00
N LYS A 236 -43.88 10.21 -2.17
CA LYS A 236 -43.70 9.69 -0.82
C LYS A 236 -43.56 8.16 -0.92
N TYR A 237 -42.89 7.55 0.05
CA TYR A 237 -42.47 6.15 0.01
C TYR A 237 -42.92 5.40 1.27
N SER A 238 -43.20 4.11 1.15
CA SER A 238 -43.49 3.21 2.28
C SER A 238 -42.98 1.80 1.99
N TRP A 239 -42.48 1.13 3.01
CA TRP A 239 -41.79 -0.16 2.90
C TRP A 239 -42.53 -1.28 3.64
N TYR A 240 -42.53 -2.47 3.04
CA TYR A 240 -43.26 -3.64 3.54
C TYR A 240 -42.41 -4.89 3.45
N TYR A 241 -42.69 -5.85 4.32
CA TYR A 241 -42.13 -7.21 4.32
C TYR A 241 -43.25 -8.23 4.12
N GLY A 242 -43.00 -9.27 3.33
CA GLY A 242 -44.00 -10.26 2.96
C GLY A 242 -45.11 -9.65 2.08
N SER A 243 -46.37 -9.94 2.41
CA SER A 243 -47.54 -9.39 1.70
C SER A 243 -47.75 -7.92 2.01
N ASP A 244 -48.02 -7.53 3.27
CA ASP A 244 -48.41 -6.16 3.62
C ASP A 244 -47.95 -5.70 5.02
N SER A 245 -46.99 -6.38 5.65
CA SER A 245 -46.50 -5.97 6.99
C SER A 245 -45.60 -4.73 6.88
N PRO A 246 -45.96 -3.56 7.46
CA PRO A 246 -45.19 -2.34 7.33
C PRO A 246 -43.87 -2.40 8.11
N VAL A 247 -42.78 -2.00 7.47
CA VAL A 247 -41.41 -2.07 8.01
C VAL A 247 -41.04 -0.74 8.68
N GLY A 248 -40.40 -0.81 9.86
CA GLY A 248 -40.02 0.38 10.64
C GLY A 248 -41.12 0.92 11.57
N ALA A 249 -42.22 0.19 11.77
CA ALA A 249 -43.30 0.53 12.70
C ALA A 249 -43.03 0.12 14.17
N SER A 250 -41.78 -0.20 14.51
CA SER A 250 -41.34 -0.65 15.85
C SER A 250 -40.14 0.17 16.31
N GLU A 251 -40.02 0.41 17.61
CA GLU A 251 -38.90 1.15 18.22
C GLU A 251 -37.56 0.40 18.18
N VAL A 252 -37.55 -0.86 17.72
CA VAL A 252 -36.34 -1.70 17.63
C VAL A 252 -35.52 -1.33 16.38
N PRO A 253 -34.23 -0.95 16.51
CA PRO A 253 -33.42 -0.36 15.43
C PRO A 253 -32.94 -1.34 14.33
N LYS A 254 -33.53 -2.54 14.21
CA LYS A 254 -33.16 -3.50 13.15
C LYS A 254 -33.53 -2.98 11.76
N PHE A 255 -34.72 -2.39 11.62
CA PHE A 255 -35.22 -1.85 10.36
C PHE A 255 -35.36 -0.33 10.43
N VAL A 256 -34.62 0.39 9.60
CA VAL A 256 -34.59 1.86 9.59
C VAL A 256 -35.02 2.37 8.21
N VAL A 257 -36.23 2.94 8.14
CA VAL A 257 -36.74 3.59 6.92
C VAL A 257 -36.35 5.07 6.90
N ARG A 258 -35.81 5.54 5.78
CA ARG A 258 -35.47 6.94 5.53
C ARG A 258 -35.96 7.35 4.15
N GLY A 259 -37.26 7.67 4.06
CA GLY A 259 -37.92 8.01 2.80
C GLY A 259 -37.80 6.87 1.80
N ASN A 260 -37.06 7.10 0.72
CA ASN A 260 -36.89 6.13 -0.36
C ASN A 260 -35.87 5.00 -0.06
N GLN A 261 -35.31 4.93 1.15
CA GLN A 261 -34.35 3.90 1.55
C GLN A 261 -34.86 3.08 2.75
N LEU A 262 -34.58 1.78 2.73
CA LEU A 262 -34.73 0.86 3.87
C LEU A 262 -33.36 0.26 4.21
N THR A 263 -32.88 0.52 5.41
CA THR A 263 -31.66 -0.07 5.96
C THR A 263 -32.01 -1.19 6.96
N ILE A 264 -31.37 -2.34 6.80
CA ILE A 264 -31.50 -3.51 7.67
C ILE A 264 -30.17 -3.69 8.41
N ASN A 265 -30.16 -3.51 9.72
CA ASN A 265 -28.99 -3.62 10.57
C ASN A 265 -28.85 -5.03 11.15
N TYR A 266 -27.62 -5.53 11.30
CA TYR A 266 -27.33 -6.86 11.83
C TYR A 266 -28.15 -7.96 11.11
N VAL A 267 -28.07 -7.97 9.77
CA VAL A 267 -28.82 -8.90 8.92
C VAL A 267 -28.56 -10.35 9.33
N ASP A 268 -29.61 -11.15 9.42
CA ASP A 268 -29.52 -12.58 9.72
C ASP A 268 -30.32 -13.44 8.73
N GLU A 269 -30.22 -14.76 8.85
CA GLU A 269 -30.84 -15.72 7.92
C GLU A 269 -32.39 -15.67 7.93
N THR A 270 -33.02 -15.04 8.92
CA THR A 270 -34.48 -14.83 8.99
C THR A 270 -34.96 -13.57 8.28
N ASP A 271 -34.04 -12.68 7.88
CA ASP A 271 -34.35 -11.53 6.99
C ASP A 271 -34.46 -11.95 5.50
N ASN A 272 -34.21 -13.23 5.18
CA ASN A 272 -34.47 -13.77 3.85
C ASN A 272 -35.96 -13.62 3.50
N GLY A 273 -36.28 -12.92 2.42
CA GLY A 273 -37.67 -12.80 2.00
C GLY A 273 -37.97 -11.67 1.05
N LYS A 274 -39.27 -11.47 0.84
CA LYS A 274 -39.82 -10.51 -0.12
C LYS A 274 -40.04 -9.16 0.55
N TYR A 275 -39.24 -8.18 0.18
CA TYR A 275 -39.45 -6.77 0.53
C TYR A 275 -40.23 -6.07 -0.58
N SER A 276 -41.02 -5.06 -0.22
CA SER A 276 -41.73 -4.21 -1.17
C SER A 276 -41.58 -2.74 -0.83
N CYS A 277 -41.58 -1.91 -1.87
CA CYS A 277 -41.68 -0.47 -1.78
C CYS A 277 -42.93 0.01 -2.52
N GLN A 278 -43.74 0.84 -1.87
CA GLN A 278 -44.84 1.58 -2.49
C GLN A 278 -44.45 3.05 -2.61
N ALA A 279 -44.59 3.62 -3.81
CA ALA A 279 -44.34 5.02 -4.10
C ALA A 279 -45.64 5.70 -4.56
N TYR A 280 -46.04 6.77 -3.89
CA TYR A 280 -47.36 7.41 -4.04
C TYR A 280 -47.25 8.93 -3.95
N ASN A 281 -48.22 9.68 -4.49
CA ASN A 281 -48.31 11.13 -4.30
C ASN A 281 -49.77 11.58 -4.17
N GLU A 282 -50.01 12.87 -3.95
CA GLU A 282 -51.36 13.41 -3.69
C GLU A 282 -52.30 13.34 -4.91
N TYR A 283 -51.76 13.09 -6.10
CA TYR A 283 -52.53 12.81 -7.31
C TYR A 283 -52.82 11.30 -7.45
N ASP A 284 -51.79 10.46 -7.28
CA ASP A 284 -51.87 9.01 -7.29
C ASP A 284 -51.73 8.45 -5.86
N ASN A 285 -52.82 8.58 -5.09
CA ASN A 285 -52.89 8.20 -3.68
C ASN A 285 -52.88 6.67 -3.44
N ARG A 286 -53.05 5.87 -4.50
CA ARG A 286 -52.81 4.42 -4.46
C ARG A 286 -51.34 4.10 -4.77
N GLY A 287 -50.74 4.88 -5.66
CA GLY A 287 -49.34 4.75 -6.03
C GLY A 287 -49.04 3.46 -6.78
N GLN A 288 -47.75 3.24 -7.02
CA GLN A 288 -47.22 2.06 -7.69
C GLN A 288 -46.32 1.29 -6.72
N ARG A 289 -46.25 -0.04 -6.86
CA ARG A 289 -45.54 -0.93 -5.94
C ARG A 289 -44.47 -1.75 -6.68
N ALA A 290 -43.32 -1.92 -6.07
CA ALA A 290 -42.20 -2.74 -6.54
C ALA A 290 -41.78 -3.73 -5.46
N GLU A 291 -41.13 -4.81 -5.89
CA GLU A 291 -40.83 -5.97 -5.06
C GLU A 291 -39.36 -6.38 -5.26
N TYR A 292 -38.72 -6.86 -4.20
CA TYR A 292 -37.32 -7.29 -4.19
C TYR A 292 -37.16 -8.49 -3.25
N ASN A 293 -36.61 -9.60 -3.75
CA ASN A 293 -36.30 -10.76 -2.93
C ASN A 293 -34.89 -10.60 -2.36
N LEU A 294 -34.79 -10.45 -1.04
CA LEU A 294 -33.52 -10.36 -0.33
C LEU A 294 -33.02 -11.77 -0.04
N ASN A 295 -31.92 -12.15 -0.70
CA ASN A 295 -31.17 -13.37 -0.39
C ASN A 295 -29.97 -13.00 0.51
N VAL A 296 -29.96 -13.53 1.73
CA VAL A 296 -28.92 -13.28 2.74
C VAL A 296 -27.78 -14.28 2.55
N ILE A 297 -26.56 -13.78 2.36
CA ILE A 297 -25.37 -14.61 2.22
C ILE A 297 -24.82 -14.93 3.62
N VAL A 298 -25.02 -16.18 4.02
CA VAL A 298 -24.55 -16.76 5.29
C VAL A 298 -23.13 -17.32 5.08
N PRO A 299 -22.15 -17.00 5.94
CA PRO A 299 -20.79 -17.52 5.81
C PRO A 299 -20.74 -19.05 5.95
N PRO A 300 -19.77 -19.71 5.30
CA PRO A 300 -19.63 -21.16 5.39
C PRO A 300 -19.17 -21.57 6.79
N ARG A 301 -19.69 -22.71 7.26
CA ARG A 301 -19.20 -23.45 8.43
C ARG A 301 -19.07 -24.91 8.03
N LEU A 302 -17.85 -25.44 8.10
CA LEU A 302 -17.56 -26.85 7.87
C LEU A 302 -17.76 -27.68 9.14
N SER A 303 -18.03 -28.97 8.96
CA SER A 303 -17.90 -29.95 10.02
C SER A 303 -16.43 -30.23 10.33
N THR A 304 -16.18 -30.88 11.47
CA THR A 304 -14.96 -31.68 11.61
C THR A 304 -14.88 -32.67 10.44
N ILE A 305 -13.70 -32.86 9.86
CA ILE A 305 -13.48 -33.88 8.83
C ILE A 305 -13.46 -35.25 9.51
N GLU A 306 -14.19 -36.19 8.93
CA GLU A 306 -14.23 -37.59 9.37
C GLU A 306 -13.51 -38.49 8.35
N PRO A 307 -12.58 -39.36 8.78
CA PRO A 307 -11.87 -39.31 10.07
C PRO A 307 -10.90 -38.11 10.12
N THR A 308 -10.63 -37.56 11.31
CA THR A 308 -9.75 -36.38 11.46
C THR A 308 -8.26 -36.73 11.37
N GLU A 309 -7.90 -37.97 11.69
CA GLU A 309 -6.53 -38.49 11.55
C GLU A 309 -6.57 -39.93 11.06
N ILE A 310 -5.64 -40.29 10.19
CA ILE A 310 -5.43 -41.65 9.70
C ILE A 310 -3.96 -42.01 9.88
N ASN A 311 -3.70 -43.14 10.53
CA ASN A 311 -2.37 -43.73 10.65
C ASN A 311 -2.33 -45.06 9.88
N LEU A 312 -1.40 -45.20 8.93
CA LEU A 312 -1.18 -46.42 8.14
C LEU A 312 0.29 -46.86 8.17
N ASP A 313 0.55 -48.11 7.81
CA ASP A 313 1.88 -48.66 7.56
C ASP A 313 2.12 -48.73 6.05
N GLU A 314 3.28 -48.23 5.58
CA GLU A 314 3.70 -48.28 4.17
C GLU A 314 3.70 -49.71 3.60
N GLN A 315 3.95 -50.74 4.42
CA GLN A 315 3.90 -52.14 3.98
C GLN A 315 2.48 -52.67 3.77
N HIS A 316 1.46 -51.96 4.22
CA HIS A 316 0.05 -52.35 4.17
C HIS A 316 -0.82 -51.25 3.54
N PRO A 317 -0.58 -50.88 2.26
CA PRO A 317 -1.29 -49.79 1.60
C PRO A 317 -2.78 -50.11 1.46
N GLN A 318 -3.61 -49.21 2.00
CA GLN A 318 -5.07 -49.30 1.96
C GLN A 318 -5.65 -48.14 1.16
N ARG A 319 -6.92 -48.27 0.75
CA ARG A 319 -7.73 -47.15 0.28
C ARG A 319 -8.27 -46.40 1.50
N VAL A 320 -8.13 -45.08 1.53
CA VAL A 320 -8.74 -44.24 2.57
C VAL A 320 -9.35 -42.98 1.96
N SER A 321 -10.24 -42.34 2.71
CA SER A 321 -10.82 -41.06 2.32
C SER A 321 -11.12 -40.15 3.51
N PHE A 322 -11.09 -38.84 3.24
CA PHE A 322 -11.51 -37.78 4.14
C PHE A 322 -12.80 -37.15 3.62
N MET A 323 -13.81 -37.03 4.49
CA MET A 323 -15.10 -36.46 4.14
C MET A 323 -15.24 -35.06 4.73
N CYS A 324 -15.41 -34.05 3.87
CA CYS A 324 -15.62 -32.66 4.27
C CYS A 324 -17.05 -32.24 3.93
N ARG A 325 -17.84 -31.87 4.94
CA ARG A 325 -19.24 -31.42 4.80
C ARG A 325 -19.43 -29.99 5.28
N ILE A 326 -20.32 -29.24 4.64
CA ILE A 326 -20.78 -27.93 5.08
C ILE A 326 -22.00 -28.09 6.00
N GLU A 327 -21.88 -27.66 7.25
CA GLU A 327 -22.97 -27.65 8.22
C GLU A 327 -23.93 -26.48 8.00
N ARG A 328 -23.39 -25.30 7.64
CA ARG A 328 -24.17 -24.07 7.38
C ARG A 328 -23.47 -23.18 6.37
N GLY A 329 -24.24 -22.36 5.65
CA GLY A 329 -23.73 -21.36 4.69
C GLY A 329 -24.46 -21.41 3.35
N SER A 330 -24.55 -20.25 2.69
CA SER A 330 -25.18 -20.12 1.38
C SER A 330 -24.32 -20.74 0.27
N THR A 331 -24.85 -21.72 -0.44
CA THR A 331 -24.14 -22.53 -1.44
C THR A 331 -24.09 -21.92 -2.85
N GLU A 332 -24.97 -20.96 -3.17
CA GLU A 332 -25.11 -20.36 -4.51
C GLU A 332 -23.85 -19.61 -5.02
N SER A 333 -22.94 -19.23 -4.12
CA SER A 333 -21.68 -18.54 -4.43
C SER A 333 -20.47 -19.18 -3.75
N LEU A 334 -20.56 -20.49 -3.47
CA LEU A 334 -19.58 -21.23 -2.69
C LEU A 334 -18.52 -21.92 -3.56
N SER A 335 -17.24 -21.64 -3.29
CA SER A 335 -16.14 -22.52 -3.69
C SER A 335 -15.81 -23.49 -2.55
N LEU A 336 -15.65 -24.78 -2.89
CA LEU A 336 -15.26 -25.84 -1.96
C LEU A 336 -14.13 -26.68 -2.58
N GLU A 337 -12.98 -26.73 -1.90
CA GLU A 337 -11.76 -27.33 -2.44
C GLU A 337 -10.87 -27.95 -1.35
N TRP A 338 -10.00 -28.87 -1.77
CA TRP A 338 -8.97 -29.47 -0.92
C TRP A 338 -7.62 -28.83 -1.23
N GLN A 339 -6.91 -28.42 -0.18
CA GLN A 339 -5.57 -27.84 -0.23
C GLN A 339 -4.67 -28.49 0.84
N PHE A 340 -3.36 -28.39 0.68
CA PHE A 340 -2.39 -28.66 1.74
C PHE A 340 -2.31 -27.45 2.69
N LEU A 341 -1.78 -27.62 3.91
CA LEU A 341 -1.65 -26.52 4.90
C LEU A 341 -0.75 -25.34 4.46
N ASN A 342 0.02 -25.47 3.38
CA ASN A 342 0.76 -24.37 2.75
C ASN A 342 -0.07 -23.60 1.69
N ASN A 343 -1.38 -23.88 1.60
CA ASN A 343 -2.34 -23.32 0.63
C ASN A 343 -2.08 -23.70 -0.84
N THR A 344 -1.43 -24.83 -1.13
CA THR A 344 -1.42 -25.39 -2.49
C THR A 344 -2.63 -26.28 -2.71
N ALA A 345 -3.36 -26.09 -3.81
CA ALA A 345 -4.53 -26.90 -4.14
C ALA A 345 -4.13 -28.35 -4.48
N VAL A 346 -4.82 -29.32 -3.87
CA VAL A 346 -4.59 -30.75 -4.11
C VAL A 346 -5.03 -31.10 -5.53
N GLN A 347 -4.12 -31.72 -6.29
CA GLN A 347 -4.39 -32.17 -7.66
C GLN A 347 -4.81 -33.65 -7.66
N SER A 348 -5.75 -34.02 -8.53
CA SER A 348 -6.13 -35.43 -8.71
C SER A 348 -5.11 -36.16 -9.60
N ALA A 349 -4.01 -36.60 -8.98
CA ALA A 349 -2.89 -37.28 -9.61
C ALA A 349 -2.27 -38.30 -8.63
N ASN A 350 -1.44 -39.22 -9.12
CA ASN A 350 -0.64 -40.15 -8.29
C ASN A 350 -1.45 -40.97 -7.25
N GLY A 351 -2.66 -41.39 -7.60
CA GLY A 351 -3.57 -42.12 -6.71
C GLY A 351 -4.41 -41.24 -5.78
N VAL A 352 -4.32 -39.92 -5.91
CA VAL A 352 -5.20 -38.95 -5.23
C VAL A 352 -6.39 -38.63 -6.13
N HIS A 353 -7.60 -38.68 -5.56
CA HIS A 353 -8.87 -38.44 -6.25
C HIS A 353 -9.75 -37.50 -5.43
N ILE A 354 -10.36 -36.50 -6.08
CA ILE A 354 -11.30 -35.57 -5.43
C ILE A 354 -12.70 -35.81 -6.01
N ASP A 355 -13.59 -36.39 -5.18
CA ASP A 355 -14.96 -36.71 -5.56
C ASP A 355 -15.90 -35.56 -5.15
N ARG A 356 -16.64 -35.03 -6.13
CA ARG A 356 -17.60 -33.93 -5.99
C ARG A 356 -19.05 -34.36 -6.27
N THR A 357 -19.31 -35.64 -6.50
CA THR A 357 -20.66 -36.14 -6.86
C THR A 357 -21.74 -35.83 -5.83
N ARG A 358 -21.35 -35.66 -4.56
CA ARG A 358 -22.23 -35.39 -3.41
C ARG A 358 -22.25 -33.91 -2.98
N LEU A 359 -21.70 -33.01 -3.81
CA LEU A 359 -21.62 -31.58 -3.51
C LEU A 359 -23.00 -30.91 -3.54
N GLU A 360 -23.87 -31.30 -4.48
CA GLU A 360 -25.22 -30.75 -4.62
C GLU A 360 -26.21 -31.37 -3.62
N SER A 361 -26.12 -32.68 -3.36
CA SER A 361 -27.04 -33.41 -2.49
C SER A 361 -26.74 -33.24 -1.00
N ASP A 362 -25.48 -33.48 -0.60
CA ASP A 362 -25.08 -33.61 0.81
C ASP A 362 -24.15 -32.47 1.26
N LYS A 363 -23.89 -31.49 0.39
CA LYS A 363 -22.91 -30.41 0.58
C LYS A 363 -21.54 -30.96 1.03
N MET A 364 -21.07 -32.01 0.34
CA MET A 364 -19.93 -32.82 0.76
C MET A 364 -18.93 -33.02 -0.38
N ILE A 365 -17.63 -32.89 -0.08
CA ILE A 365 -16.51 -33.21 -0.97
C ILE A 365 -15.60 -34.25 -0.31
N GLU A 366 -15.18 -35.26 -1.07
CA GLU A 366 -14.33 -36.34 -0.58
C GLU A 366 -12.93 -36.23 -1.18
N LEU A 367 -11.90 -36.37 -0.36
CA LEU A 367 -10.51 -36.57 -0.79
C LEU A 367 -10.14 -38.02 -0.54
N ARG A 368 -9.89 -38.79 -1.60
CA ARG A 368 -9.67 -40.24 -1.58
C ARG A 368 -8.27 -40.59 -2.09
N PHE A 369 -7.63 -41.56 -1.45
CA PHE A 369 -6.31 -42.07 -1.79
C PHE A 369 -6.44 -43.56 -2.13
N ASP A 370 -6.03 -43.96 -3.34
CA ASP A 370 -6.28 -45.29 -3.90
C ASP A 370 -5.16 -45.74 -4.87
N PRO A 371 -4.14 -46.48 -4.41
CA PRO A 371 -3.79 -46.76 -3.00
C PRO A 371 -3.01 -45.60 -2.36
N VAL A 372 -2.96 -45.57 -1.02
CA VAL A 372 -2.05 -44.68 -0.27
C VAL A 372 -0.58 -44.99 -0.56
N ARG A 373 0.25 -43.93 -0.61
CA ARG A 373 1.69 -43.95 -0.85
C ARG A 373 2.40 -42.95 0.07
N ARG A 374 3.71 -43.13 0.34
CA ARG A 374 4.51 -42.19 1.17
C ARG A 374 4.40 -40.72 0.75
N GLU A 375 4.30 -40.45 -0.56
CA GLU A 375 4.11 -39.13 -1.14
C GLU A 375 2.76 -38.44 -0.79
N HIS A 376 1.85 -39.17 -0.13
CA HIS A 376 0.59 -38.65 0.44
C HIS A 376 0.70 -38.31 1.94
N PHE A 377 1.89 -38.42 2.54
CA PHE A 377 2.10 -38.03 3.94
C PHE A 377 1.87 -36.52 4.11
N GLY A 378 0.96 -36.13 5.02
CA GLY A 378 0.80 -34.73 5.40
C GLY A 378 -0.57 -34.34 5.93
N ASN A 379 -0.73 -33.03 6.13
CA ASN A 379 -1.93 -32.43 6.68
C ASN A 379 -2.71 -31.73 5.56
N TYR A 380 -3.96 -32.15 5.41
CA TYR A 380 -4.89 -31.68 4.39
C TYR A 380 -5.92 -30.74 5.01
N SER A 381 -6.34 -29.74 4.24
CA SER A 381 -7.31 -28.72 4.63
C SER A 381 -8.40 -28.66 3.58
N CYS A 382 -9.65 -28.82 4.01
CA CYS A 382 -10.80 -28.51 3.19
C CYS A 382 -11.14 -27.02 3.39
N LEU A 383 -11.20 -26.26 2.31
CA LEU A 383 -11.50 -24.83 2.30
C LEU A 383 -12.88 -24.59 1.68
N ALA A 384 -13.76 -23.94 2.44
CA ALA A 384 -15.06 -23.45 2.01
C ALA A 384 -15.06 -21.92 2.02
N LYS A 385 -15.51 -21.28 0.94
CA LYS A 385 -15.50 -19.81 0.80
C LYS A 385 -16.66 -19.32 -0.03
N ASN A 386 -17.36 -18.28 0.42
CA ASN A 386 -18.36 -17.57 -0.38
C ASN A 386 -18.19 -16.05 -0.24
N LEU A 387 -19.17 -15.26 -0.68
CA LEU A 387 -19.10 -13.79 -0.65
C LEU A 387 -19.20 -13.17 0.77
N ALA A 388 -19.53 -13.96 1.80
CA ALA A 388 -19.57 -13.50 3.18
C ALA A 388 -18.22 -13.64 3.89
N ASP A 389 -17.65 -14.86 3.88
CA ASP A 389 -16.40 -15.24 4.54
C ASP A 389 -15.84 -16.60 4.01
N SER A 390 -14.75 -17.08 4.61
CA SER A 390 -14.16 -18.41 4.42
C SER A 390 -14.02 -19.18 5.73
N SER A 391 -14.18 -20.50 5.66
CA SER A 391 -14.02 -21.45 6.77
C SER A 391 -13.21 -22.66 6.27
N TYR A 392 -12.37 -23.23 7.13
CA TYR A 392 -11.59 -24.42 6.80
C TYR A 392 -11.65 -25.47 7.91
N SER A 393 -11.44 -26.72 7.55
CA SER A 393 -11.34 -27.88 8.44
C SER A 393 -10.11 -28.70 8.06
N ILE A 394 -9.44 -29.34 9.03
CA ILE A 394 -8.13 -30.01 8.83
C ILE A 394 -8.25 -31.51 9.14
N ALA A 395 -7.55 -32.33 8.36
CA ALA A 395 -7.29 -33.73 8.68
C ALA A 395 -5.84 -34.15 8.35
N SER A 396 -5.33 -35.16 9.03
CA SER A 396 -3.94 -35.62 8.90
C SER A 396 -3.85 -37.05 8.37
N LEU A 397 -3.04 -37.26 7.33
CA LEU A 397 -2.68 -38.59 6.82
C LEU A 397 -1.23 -38.90 7.19
N TYR A 398 -1.06 -39.77 8.17
CA TYR A 398 0.23 -40.23 8.65
C TYR A 398 0.52 -41.65 8.15
N ILE A 399 1.73 -41.83 7.65
CA ILE A 399 2.19 -43.06 7.00
C ILE A 399 3.49 -43.44 7.69
N GLN A 400 3.51 -44.62 8.29
CA GLN A 400 4.64 -45.15 9.04
C GLN A 400 5.55 -45.94 8.10
N PHE A 401 6.82 -45.57 8.05
CA PHE A 401 7.85 -46.17 7.20
C PHE A 401 9.19 -46.20 7.93
N GLN A 402 10.02 -47.20 7.63
CA GLN A 402 11.34 -47.34 8.26
C GLN A 402 12.26 -46.15 7.91
N PRO A 403 13.31 -45.85 8.71
CA PRO A 403 14.25 -44.80 8.36
C PRO A 403 14.97 -45.10 7.03
N VAL A 404 14.82 -44.20 6.05
CA VAL A 404 15.45 -44.30 4.71
C VAL A 404 16.44 -43.16 4.54
N PHE A 405 17.71 -43.49 4.31
CA PHE A 405 18.78 -42.52 4.16
C PHE A 405 18.74 -41.84 2.79
N VAL A 406 18.97 -40.53 2.79
CA VAL A 406 18.87 -39.65 1.62
C VAL A 406 20.16 -38.85 1.42
N GLY A 407 20.44 -38.49 0.17
CA GLY A 407 21.70 -37.83 -0.21
C GLY A 407 22.77 -38.82 -0.71
N PRO A 408 24.04 -38.41 -0.78
CA PRO A 408 25.12 -39.23 -1.35
C PRO A 408 25.47 -40.41 -0.44
N ASN A 409 25.60 -41.60 -1.03
CA ASN A 409 25.98 -42.84 -0.34
C ASN A 409 27.48 -42.87 0.02
N ILE A 410 27.89 -42.00 0.94
CA ILE A 410 29.27 -41.90 1.43
C ILE A 410 29.53 -43.02 2.43
N GLN A 411 30.19 -44.09 1.97
CA GLN A 411 30.55 -45.26 2.79
C GLN A 411 31.99 -45.23 3.31
N VAL A 412 32.83 -44.35 2.77
CA VAL A 412 34.25 -44.20 3.14
C VAL A 412 34.53 -42.73 3.44
N VAL A 413 35.24 -42.48 4.54
CA VAL A 413 35.59 -41.14 5.01
C VAL A 413 37.09 -41.09 5.31
N SER A 414 37.83 -40.31 4.52
CA SER A 414 39.29 -40.22 4.60
C SER A 414 39.77 -39.04 5.44
N THR A 415 40.71 -39.27 6.35
CA THR A 415 41.32 -38.23 7.18
C THR A 415 42.71 -38.64 7.70
N ILE A 416 43.39 -37.76 8.42
CA ILE A 416 44.69 -38.00 9.09
C ILE A 416 44.52 -38.10 10.62
N PRO A 417 45.48 -38.72 11.33
CA PRO A 417 45.46 -38.82 12.79
C PRO A 417 45.31 -37.45 13.47
N ASN A 418 44.51 -37.39 14.53
CA ASN A 418 44.19 -36.21 15.32
C ASN A 418 43.52 -35.05 14.53
N TYR A 419 43.08 -35.27 13.29
CA TYR A 419 42.35 -34.26 12.51
C TYR A 419 40.84 -34.52 12.50
N ARG A 420 40.08 -33.57 13.07
CA ARG A 420 38.62 -33.62 13.18
C ARG A 420 37.97 -33.86 11.81
N VAL A 421 37.14 -34.89 11.75
CA VAL A 421 36.34 -35.28 10.60
C VAL A 421 34.84 -35.23 10.96
N VAL A 422 33.99 -35.03 9.95
CA VAL A 422 32.55 -34.84 10.14
C VAL A 422 31.81 -35.87 9.29
N MET A 423 31.05 -36.74 9.95
CA MET A 423 30.15 -37.72 9.32
C MET A 423 28.72 -37.18 9.39
N ARG A 424 28.11 -36.92 8.23
CA ARG A 424 26.73 -36.42 8.10
C ARG A 424 25.82 -37.54 7.63
N CYS A 425 24.73 -37.74 8.34
CA CYS A 425 23.71 -38.75 8.11
C CYS A 425 22.36 -38.06 7.94
N GLN A 426 21.73 -38.15 6.76
CA GLN A 426 20.40 -37.59 6.49
C GLN A 426 19.44 -38.71 6.13
N PHE A 427 18.21 -38.66 6.65
CA PHE A 427 17.19 -39.70 6.41
C PHE A 427 15.77 -39.18 6.63
N GLU A 428 14.82 -39.79 5.93
CA GLU A 428 13.40 -39.68 6.21
C GLU A 428 12.95 -40.78 7.16
N SER A 429 12.05 -40.49 8.10
CA SER A 429 11.42 -41.47 8.98
C SER A 429 10.06 -40.97 9.48
N TYR A 430 9.08 -41.86 9.57
CA TYR A 430 7.90 -41.64 10.41
C TYR A 430 7.46 -42.95 11.09
N PRO A 431 7.16 -42.99 12.40
CA PRO A 431 7.25 -41.88 13.35
C PRO A 431 8.71 -41.40 13.59
N PRO A 432 8.91 -40.27 14.30
CA PRO A 432 10.25 -39.76 14.63
C PRO A 432 11.12 -40.83 15.32
N PRO A 433 12.33 -41.11 14.81
CA PRO A 433 13.14 -42.22 15.29
C PRO A 433 14.01 -41.83 16.49
N GLN A 434 14.37 -42.81 17.30
CA GLN A 434 15.53 -42.74 18.20
C GLN A 434 16.81 -42.92 17.36
N ILE A 435 17.81 -42.07 17.58
CA ILE A 435 19.00 -41.96 16.73
C ILE A 435 20.22 -42.11 17.63
N ARG A 436 21.18 -42.96 17.24
CA ARG A 436 22.45 -43.17 17.95
C ARG A 436 23.61 -43.34 16.98
N TRP A 437 24.81 -42.95 17.42
CA TRP A 437 26.05 -43.23 16.69
C TRP A 437 26.82 -44.36 17.36
N ILE A 438 27.25 -45.34 16.58
CA ILE A 438 27.94 -46.54 17.08
C ILE A 438 29.31 -46.63 16.44
N LYS A 439 30.33 -46.94 17.23
CA LYS A 439 31.67 -47.27 16.77
C LYS A 439 31.87 -48.79 16.87
N MET A 440 31.99 -49.45 15.72
CA MET A 440 32.25 -50.89 15.65
C MET A 440 33.70 -51.14 16.06
N SER A 441 33.92 -51.53 17.33
CA SER A 441 35.26 -51.72 17.88
C SER A 441 35.79 -53.13 17.60
N ARG A 442 37.05 -53.22 17.16
CA ARG A 442 37.77 -54.51 17.00
C ARG A 442 38.27 -55.10 18.33
N THR A 443 38.22 -54.35 19.44
CA THR A 443 38.85 -54.74 20.72
C THR A 443 37.85 -55.20 21.78
N VAL A 444 36.56 -55.23 21.47
CA VAL A 444 35.49 -55.68 22.37
C VAL A 444 34.72 -56.75 21.61
N GLN A 445 34.82 -57.99 22.07
CA GLN A 445 34.17 -59.15 21.45
C GLN A 445 33.32 -59.87 22.49
N ASP A 446 32.20 -60.46 22.06
CA ASP A 446 31.42 -61.36 22.89
C ASP A 446 32.10 -62.76 22.99
N PRO A 447 31.59 -63.68 23.84
CA PRO A 447 32.18 -65.02 23.98
C PRO A 447 32.16 -65.85 22.69
N GLU A 448 31.37 -65.47 21.67
CA GLU A 448 31.32 -66.08 20.35
C GLU A 448 32.23 -65.37 19.32
N GLY A 449 33.01 -64.35 19.74
CA GLY A 449 33.97 -63.62 18.91
C GLY A 449 33.37 -62.50 18.05
N ARG A 450 32.08 -62.17 18.22
CA ARG A 450 31.40 -61.10 17.45
C ARG A 450 31.80 -59.73 18.00
N LEU A 451 32.04 -58.77 17.10
CA LEU A 451 32.38 -57.39 17.49
C LEU A 451 31.22 -56.74 18.23
N LEU A 452 31.49 -56.13 19.38
CA LEU A 452 30.49 -55.46 20.20
C LEU A 452 30.36 -53.96 19.83
N ASP A 453 29.11 -53.53 19.65
CA ASP A 453 28.71 -52.13 19.48
C ASP A 453 29.21 -51.28 20.66
N VAL A 454 30.04 -50.27 20.40
CA VAL A 454 30.34 -49.21 21.38
C VAL A 454 29.53 -47.97 21.01
N ASP A 455 28.57 -47.62 21.87
CA ASP A 455 27.73 -46.43 21.71
C ASP A 455 28.56 -45.16 21.92
N VAL A 456 28.60 -44.28 20.92
CA VAL A 456 29.44 -43.06 20.89
C VAL A 456 28.77 -41.91 21.64
N ASP A 457 27.45 -41.97 21.85
CA ASP A 457 26.70 -40.96 22.60
C ASP A 457 27.19 -40.87 24.07
N ASN A 458 27.76 -41.97 24.60
CA ASN A 458 28.36 -42.04 25.94
C ASN A 458 29.75 -41.37 26.02
N GLY A 459 29.79 -40.04 25.86
CA GLY A 459 30.95 -39.20 26.21
C GLY A 459 31.47 -38.28 25.11
N VAL A 460 30.82 -38.22 23.94
CA VAL A 460 31.22 -37.33 22.83
C VAL A 460 30.22 -36.17 22.68
N ASN A 461 30.58 -35.00 23.23
CA ASN A 461 29.76 -33.78 23.21
C ASN A 461 29.59 -33.11 21.83
N ASP A 462 29.99 -33.76 20.73
CA ASP A 462 30.13 -33.19 19.39
C ASP A 462 29.26 -33.95 18.35
N ILE A 463 28.15 -34.51 18.84
CA ILE A 463 27.05 -35.06 18.05
C ILE A 463 25.92 -34.04 18.02
N THR A 464 25.37 -33.74 16.85
CA THR A 464 24.21 -32.86 16.70
C THR A 464 23.15 -33.51 15.83
N THR A 465 21.91 -33.51 16.30
CA THR A 465 20.74 -34.08 15.60
C THR A 465 19.67 -33.01 15.45
N LYS A 466 19.06 -32.91 14.27
CA LYS A 466 18.08 -31.90 13.90
C LYS A 466 16.95 -32.54 13.09
N GLN A 467 15.73 -32.15 13.39
CA GLN A 467 14.59 -32.36 12.49
C GLN A 467 14.56 -31.20 11.49
N LEU A 468 14.60 -31.49 10.18
CA LEU A 468 14.61 -30.52 9.10
C LEU A 468 13.23 -30.38 8.42
N GLY A 469 12.35 -31.36 8.59
CA GLY A 469 10.97 -31.35 8.11
C GLY A 469 10.08 -32.29 8.94
N SER A 470 8.82 -32.47 8.55
CA SER A 470 7.88 -33.37 9.25
C SER A 470 8.39 -34.82 9.34
N THR A 471 9.07 -35.29 8.29
CA THR A 471 9.68 -36.63 8.19
C THR A 471 11.20 -36.62 8.06
N LEU A 472 11.82 -35.49 7.69
CA LEU A 472 13.24 -35.39 7.36
C LEU A 472 14.10 -35.05 8.58
N PHE A 473 15.17 -35.81 8.80
CA PHE A 473 16.13 -35.64 9.89
C PHE A 473 17.57 -35.59 9.37
N GLU A 474 18.42 -34.86 10.10
CA GLU A 474 19.87 -34.85 9.95
C GLU A 474 20.51 -35.18 11.31
N SER A 475 21.51 -36.06 11.30
CA SER A 475 22.43 -36.24 12.42
C SER A 475 23.88 -36.11 11.93
N ILE A 476 24.72 -35.47 12.74
CA ILE A 476 26.12 -35.19 12.42
C ILE A 476 26.98 -35.60 13.61
N LEU A 477 27.93 -36.50 13.38
CA LEU A 477 29.01 -36.84 14.31
C LEU A 477 30.30 -36.13 13.88
N SER A 478 30.79 -35.23 14.72
CA SER A 478 32.14 -34.67 14.65
C SER A 478 33.07 -35.51 15.52
N TYR A 479 34.11 -36.10 14.91
CA TYR A 479 35.00 -37.06 15.57
C TYR A 479 36.48 -36.74 15.26
N THR A 480 37.36 -36.90 16.25
CA THR A 480 38.81 -36.72 16.08
C THR A 480 39.50 -38.08 16.24
N PRO A 481 39.97 -38.72 15.15
CA PRO A 481 40.43 -40.10 15.21
C PRO A 481 41.88 -40.25 15.66
N SER A 482 42.12 -41.31 16.40
CA SER A 482 43.44 -41.81 16.77
C SER A 482 43.97 -42.81 15.73
N GLU A 483 45.28 -43.14 15.81
CA GLU A 483 45.92 -44.17 14.98
C GLU A 483 45.21 -45.54 14.97
N ARG A 484 44.45 -45.86 16.02
CA ARG A 484 43.72 -47.13 16.17
C ARG A 484 42.30 -47.12 15.59
N ASP A 485 41.84 -45.97 15.07
CA ASP A 485 40.47 -45.82 14.58
C ASP A 485 40.34 -46.03 13.07
N PHE A 486 41.46 -46.05 12.33
CA PHE A 486 41.47 -46.32 10.90
C PHE A 486 41.16 -47.80 10.61
N GLY A 487 40.26 -48.05 9.66
CA GLY A 487 39.71 -49.38 9.41
C GLY A 487 38.63 -49.81 10.42
N LEU A 488 38.10 -48.89 11.24
CA LEU A 488 36.84 -49.08 11.96
C LEU A 488 35.68 -48.45 11.18
N SER A 489 34.47 -48.92 11.47
CA SER A 489 33.23 -48.40 10.90
C SER A 489 32.37 -47.73 11.97
N PHE A 490 31.73 -46.63 11.59
CA PHE A 490 30.82 -45.84 12.40
C PHE A 490 29.41 -45.96 11.81
N GLU A 491 28.46 -46.51 12.55
CA GLU A 491 27.06 -46.67 12.14
C GLU A 491 26.20 -45.54 12.71
N CYS A 492 25.54 -44.80 11.83
CA CYS A 492 24.38 -43.98 12.15
C CYS A 492 23.15 -44.90 12.18
N ARG A 493 22.66 -45.23 13.38
CA ARG A 493 21.50 -46.10 13.58
C ARG A 493 20.27 -45.30 13.95
N ALA A 494 19.28 -45.30 13.06
CA ALA A 494 17.97 -44.71 13.29
C ALA A 494 16.95 -45.84 13.57
N VAL A 495 16.13 -45.67 14.61
CA VAL A 495 15.21 -46.69 15.11
C VAL A 495 13.84 -46.06 15.36
N ASN A 496 12.88 -46.39 14.49
CA ASN A 496 11.46 -46.30 14.83
C ASN A 496 10.97 -47.75 15.11
N PRO A 497 9.69 -48.14 14.91
CA PRO A 497 9.31 -49.57 14.96
C PRO A 497 10.12 -50.48 14.02
N ARG A 498 10.84 -49.92 13.03
CA ARG A 498 11.84 -50.57 12.18
C ARG A 498 13.19 -49.86 12.29
N VAL A 499 14.28 -50.56 11.95
CA VAL A 499 15.67 -50.05 12.06
C VAL A 499 16.23 -49.69 10.69
N GLY A 500 16.75 -48.48 10.55
CA GLY A 500 17.62 -48.06 9.44
C GLY A 500 19.07 -47.89 9.92
N ARG A 501 20.03 -48.20 9.05
CA ARG A 501 21.48 -48.06 9.30
C ARG A 501 22.17 -47.42 8.10
N HIS A 502 23.08 -46.49 8.35
CA HIS A 502 24.08 -46.04 7.37
C HIS A 502 25.47 -46.06 8.01
N SER A 503 26.47 -46.63 7.33
CA SER A 503 27.79 -46.88 7.90
C SER A 503 28.92 -46.18 7.13
N PHE A 504 29.78 -45.49 7.88
CA PHE A 504 30.96 -44.79 7.39
C PHE A 504 32.22 -45.55 7.83
N THR A 505 33.08 -45.96 6.92
CA THR A 505 34.37 -46.59 7.25
C THR A 505 35.48 -45.54 7.21
N LEU A 506 36.25 -45.44 8.29
CA LEU A 506 37.30 -44.44 8.41
C LEU A 506 38.59 -44.93 7.72
N GLN A 507 39.03 -44.23 6.68
CA GLN A 507 40.27 -44.53 5.96
C GLN A 507 41.35 -43.49 6.28
N ARG A 508 42.62 -43.92 6.30
CA ARG A 508 43.76 -43.00 6.37
C ARG A 508 43.89 -42.31 5.01
N ALA A 509 43.86 -40.99 5.00
CA ALA A 509 44.13 -40.22 3.79
C ALA A 509 45.60 -40.36 3.39
N GLU A 510 45.84 -40.56 2.10
CA GLU A 510 47.17 -40.70 1.52
C GLU A 510 47.65 -39.36 0.93
N PRO A 511 48.98 -39.13 0.79
CA PRO A 511 49.48 -38.01 0.01
C PRO A 511 49.01 -38.09 -1.45
N PRO A 512 48.87 -36.97 -2.17
CA PRO A 512 48.39 -36.98 -3.55
C PRO A 512 49.24 -37.86 -4.48
N GLN A 513 48.60 -38.44 -5.49
CA GLN A 513 49.31 -39.18 -6.53
C GLN A 513 50.25 -38.27 -7.35
N LYS A 514 51.14 -38.89 -8.12
CA LYS A 514 52.07 -38.18 -9.00
C LYS A 514 51.30 -37.36 -10.05
N ILE A 515 51.63 -36.08 -10.18
CA ILE A 515 51.01 -35.20 -11.18
C ILE A 515 51.31 -35.71 -12.59
N ARG A 516 50.28 -35.79 -13.42
CA ARG A 516 50.40 -36.00 -14.86
C ARG A 516 50.42 -34.66 -15.59
N ILE A 517 51.55 -34.34 -16.20
CA ILE A 517 51.65 -33.22 -17.15
C ILE A 517 51.04 -33.67 -18.48
N VAL A 518 50.20 -32.81 -19.06
CA VAL A 518 49.48 -33.05 -20.32
C VAL A 518 50.19 -32.35 -21.47
N GLU A 519 50.56 -31.09 -21.28
CA GLU A 519 51.19 -30.25 -22.31
C GLU A 519 52.09 -29.18 -21.66
N ILE A 520 53.11 -28.72 -22.38
CA ILE A 520 54.03 -27.66 -21.95
C ILE A 520 54.11 -26.66 -23.09
N LYS A 521 53.80 -25.39 -22.81
CA LYS A 521 53.81 -24.28 -23.78
C LYS A 521 54.89 -23.27 -23.39
N PRO A 522 56.12 -23.37 -23.94
CA PRO A 522 57.15 -22.39 -23.69
C PRO A 522 56.72 -21.02 -24.22
N LEU A 523 57.04 -19.99 -23.45
CA LEU A 523 56.90 -18.59 -23.81
C LEU A 523 58.30 -17.98 -23.89
N THR A 524 58.41 -16.74 -24.35
CA THR A 524 59.72 -16.07 -24.46
C THR A 524 60.30 -15.72 -23.09
N ASN A 525 59.46 -15.28 -22.14
CA ASN A 525 59.85 -14.96 -20.76
C ASN A 525 59.24 -15.94 -19.72
N GLY A 526 58.81 -17.14 -20.14
CA GLY A 526 57.99 -18.02 -19.28
C GLY A 526 57.69 -19.41 -19.84
N VAL A 527 56.79 -20.13 -19.16
CA VAL A 527 56.18 -21.37 -19.64
C VAL A 527 54.82 -21.57 -18.98
N ASP A 528 53.83 -21.96 -19.78
CA ASP A 528 52.52 -22.44 -19.32
C ASP A 528 52.56 -23.97 -19.27
N ILE A 529 52.42 -24.56 -18.08
CA ILE A 529 52.46 -26.00 -17.85
C ILE A 529 51.05 -26.50 -17.58
N ILE A 530 50.52 -27.35 -18.46
CA ILE A 530 49.15 -27.84 -18.40
C ILE A 530 49.16 -29.23 -17.76
N ILE A 531 48.48 -29.38 -16.63
CA ILE A 531 48.45 -30.61 -15.84
C ILE A 531 47.03 -31.19 -15.74
N GLN A 532 46.94 -32.51 -15.59
CA GLN A 532 45.76 -33.17 -15.05
C GLN A 532 45.92 -33.22 -13.52
N PRO A 533 44.98 -32.66 -12.73
CA PRO A 533 45.05 -32.74 -11.27
C PRO A 533 45.13 -34.20 -10.79
N PRO A 534 46.03 -34.54 -9.84
CA PRO A 534 46.19 -35.91 -9.37
C PRO A 534 45.06 -36.32 -8.43
N GLU A 535 44.84 -37.63 -8.29
CA GLU A 535 44.00 -38.17 -7.22
C GLU A 535 44.54 -37.74 -5.86
N SER A 536 43.65 -37.21 -5.03
CA SER A 536 44.01 -36.40 -3.85
C SER A 536 44.35 -37.20 -2.58
N GLY A 537 44.24 -38.54 -2.66
CA GLY A 537 44.37 -39.45 -1.52
C GLY A 537 43.24 -39.32 -0.48
N GLY A 538 42.12 -38.68 -0.84
CA GLY A 538 40.93 -38.53 0.00
C GLY A 538 40.88 -37.27 0.87
N LEU A 539 41.86 -36.37 0.77
CA LEU A 539 41.79 -35.02 1.35
C LEU A 539 42.08 -33.97 0.27
N PRO A 540 41.40 -32.81 0.28
CA PRO A 540 41.54 -31.81 -0.79
C PRO A 540 42.99 -31.34 -0.97
N LEU A 541 43.36 -31.10 -2.22
CA LEU A 541 44.61 -30.46 -2.59
C LEU A 541 44.64 -29.02 -2.02
N ILE A 542 45.82 -28.59 -1.57
CA ILE A 542 46.06 -27.27 -0.99
C ILE A 542 46.88 -26.43 -1.97
N GLU A 543 47.98 -27.01 -2.48
CA GLU A 543 48.96 -26.30 -3.29
C GLU A 543 49.75 -27.26 -4.19
N TYR A 544 50.29 -26.69 -5.26
CA TYR A 544 51.33 -27.28 -6.09
C TYR A 544 52.63 -26.51 -5.84
N THR A 545 53.71 -27.23 -5.57
CA THR A 545 55.06 -26.63 -5.49
C THR A 545 55.82 -26.97 -6.76
N VAL A 546 56.15 -25.94 -7.54
CA VAL A 546 57.01 -26.03 -8.72
C VAL A 546 58.41 -25.59 -8.32
N LYS A 547 59.42 -26.44 -8.53
CA LYS A 547 60.84 -26.05 -8.43
C LYS A 547 61.46 -26.02 -9.82
N TYR A 548 62.21 -24.97 -10.15
CA TYR A 548 62.82 -24.82 -11.48
C TYR A 548 64.21 -24.19 -11.41
N SER A 549 65.06 -24.52 -12.38
CA SER A 549 66.37 -23.88 -12.58
C SER A 549 66.69 -23.81 -14.07
N ALA A 550 67.59 -22.90 -14.45
CA ALA A 550 68.27 -23.02 -15.74
C ALA A 550 69.04 -24.35 -15.78
N ALA A 551 69.14 -24.96 -16.96
CA ALA A 551 69.61 -26.34 -17.12
C ALA A 551 71.11 -26.52 -16.83
N ASP A 552 71.88 -25.43 -16.90
CA ASP A 552 73.31 -25.30 -16.60
C ASP A 552 73.62 -25.18 -15.08
N LYS A 553 72.65 -24.79 -14.26
CA LYS A 553 72.82 -24.64 -12.81
C LYS A 553 72.79 -25.97 -12.06
N ALA A 554 73.40 -26.00 -10.88
CA ALA A 554 73.24 -27.08 -9.89
C ALA A 554 71.85 -27.04 -9.23
N ASP A 555 71.37 -28.18 -8.70
CA ASP A 555 70.03 -28.28 -8.09
C ASP A 555 69.85 -27.45 -6.81
N ASP A 556 70.94 -27.13 -6.10
CA ASP A 556 70.92 -26.21 -4.95
C ASP A 556 70.62 -24.74 -5.35
N GLN A 557 70.52 -24.44 -6.65
CA GLN A 557 70.12 -23.13 -7.19
C GLN A 557 68.74 -23.16 -7.87
N GLN A 558 67.86 -24.09 -7.45
CA GLN A 558 66.45 -24.11 -7.88
C GLN A 558 65.63 -23.00 -7.20
N GLU A 559 64.93 -22.21 -8.02
CA GLU A 559 63.88 -21.30 -7.60
C GLU A 559 62.60 -22.11 -7.30
N THR A 560 61.81 -21.68 -6.31
CA THR A 560 60.60 -22.40 -5.86
C THR A 560 59.38 -21.49 -5.93
N LEU A 561 58.33 -21.95 -6.60
CA LEU A 561 57.04 -21.28 -6.77
C LEU A 561 55.92 -22.16 -6.20
N THR A 562 55.14 -21.61 -5.27
CA THR A 562 53.97 -22.29 -4.69
C THR A 562 52.70 -21.68 -5.28
N ILE A 563 51.84 -22.53 -5.85
CA ILE A 563 50.60 -22.15 -6.52
C ILE A 563 49.44 -22.83 -5.77
N PRO A 564 48.44 -22.08 -5.26
CA PRO A 564 47.31 -22.70 -4.57
C PRO A 564 46.51 -23.61 -5.52
N ALA A 565 46.06 -24.76 -5.00
CA ALA A 565 45.13 -25.60 -5.72
C ALA A 565 43.76 -24.91 -5.76
N GLN A 566 43.20 -24.79 -6.96
CA GLN A 566 41.85 -24.28 -7.14
C GLN A 566 40.87 -25.45 -6.98
N SER A 567 39.72 -25.21 -6.35
CA SER A 567 38.61 -26.15 -6.44
C SER A 567 38.18 -26.26 -7.91
N PRO A 568 38.15 -27.45 -8.52
CA PRO A 568 37.60 -27.58 -9.86
C PRO A 568 36.13 -27.11 -9.85
N PRO A 569 35.65 -26.45 -10.90
CA PRO A 569 34.21 -26.34 -11.14
C PRO A 569 33.59 -27.75 -11.21
N ASP A 570 32.33 -27.89 -10.79
CA ASP A 570 31.63 -29.17 -10.97
C ASP A 570 31.52 -29.51 -12.47
N ASP A 571 31.63 -30.81 -12.73
CA ASP A 571 31.73 -31.50 -14.02
C ASP A 571 33.02 -31.33 -14.87
N GLN A 572 33.50 -32.51 -15.29
CA GLN A 572 34.61 -32.81 -16.21
C GLN A 572 36.06 -32.72 -15.68
N GLN A 573 36.93 -33.54 -16.29
CA GLN A 573 38.36 -33.69 -15.96
C GLN A 573 39.18 -32.50 -16.50
N GLN A 574 38.89 -31.29 -16.03
CA GLN A 574 39.49 -30.07 -16.57
C GLN A 574 40.99 -29.97 -16.21
N THR A 575 41.82 -29.61 -17.19
CA THR A 575 43.26 -29.41 -16.98
C THR A 575 43.54 -28.07 -16.32
N GLN A 576 44.48 -28.04 -15.39
CA GLN A 576 44.91 -26.83 -14.70
C GLN A 576 46.21 -26.29 -15.32
N VAL A 577 46.31 -24.97 -15.48
CA VAL A 577 47.53 -24.29 -15.96
C VAL A 577 48.35 -23.78 -14.78
N LEU A 578 49.61 -24.16 -14.72
CA LEU A 578 50.62 -23.65 -13.79
C LEU A 578 51.64 -22.81 -14.59
N LYS A 579 51.85 -21.56 -14.20
CA LYS A 579 52.70 -20.61 -14.94
C LYS A 579 54.05 -20.43 -14.26
N ILE A 580 55.13 -20.38 -15.04
CA ILE A 580 56.43 -19.81 -14.63
C ILE A 580 56.67 -18.58 -15.50
N GLU A 581 57.05 -17.46 -14.89
CA GLU A 581 57.20 -16.16 -15.56
C GLU A 581 58.52 -15.48 -15.16
N LYS A 582 58.95 -14.48 -15.95
CA LYS A 582 60.16 -13.64 -15.71
C LYS A 582 61.48 -14.41 -15.77
N ILE A 583 61.48 -15.54 -16.47
CA ILE A 583 62.68 -16.33 -16.81
C ILE A 583 63.26 -15.86 -18.15
N LYS A 584 64.53 -16.19 -18.44
CA LYS A 584 65.27 -15.65 -19.60
C LYS A 584 64.82 -16.27 -20.94
N PRO A 585 64.76 -15.50 -22.05
CA PRO A 585 64.61 -16.04 -23.42
C PRO A 585 65.71 -16.99 -23.87
N SER A 586 65.44 -17.75 -24.93
CA SER A 586 66.38 -18.67 -25.62
C SER A 586 67.05 -19.73 -24.73
N THR A 587 66.64 -19.86 -23.46
CA THR A 587 67.39 -20.51 -22.39
C THR A 587 66.75 -21.84 -22.02
N SER A 588 67.57 -22.88 -21.87
CA SER A 588 67.10 -24.20 -21.43
C SER A 588 66.91 -24.21 -19.91
N TYR A 589 65.79 -24.75 -19.46
CA TYR A 589 65.39 -24.86 -18.06
C TYR A 589 64.98 -26.30 -17.74
N ARG A 590 65.02 -26.68 -16.47
CA ARG A 590 64.36 -27.88 -15.93
C ARG A 590 63.41 -27.49 -14.80
N PHE A 591 62.26 -28.14 -14.72
CA PHE A 591 61.35 -28.00 -13.58
C PHE A 591 60.93 -29.36 -13.01
N THR A 592 60.42 -29.34 -11.78
CA THR A 592 59.72 -30.46 -11.14
C THR A 592 58.50 -29.92 -10.41
N ILE A 593 57.44 -30.72 -10.28
CA ILE A 593 56.20 -30.33 -9.61
C ILE A 593 55.81 -31.40 -8.59
N VAL A 594 55.28 -30.99 -7.44
CA VAL A 594 54.63 -31.86 -6.46
C VAL A 594 53.30 -31.25 -6.00
N ALA A 595 52.27 -32.07 -5.86
CA ALA A 595 50.97 -31.68 -5.31
C ALA A 595 50.91 -32.02 -3.82
N LYS A 596 50.18 -31.23 -3.03
CA LYS A 596 50.15 -31.37 -1.57
C LYS A 596 48.73 -31.27 -1.04
N SER A 597 48.35 -32.23 -0.19
CA SER A 597 47.11 -32.20 0.61
C SER A 597 47.48 -32.12 2.10
N ARG A 598 46.50 -32.20 3.00
CA ARG A 598 46.77 -32.30 4.46
C ARG A 598 47.46 -33.62 4.84
N ALA A 599 47.37 -34.65 4.00
CA ALA A 599 48.07 -35.93 4.22
C ALA A 599 49.58 -35.88 3.91
N GLY A 600 50.02 -34.89 3.13
CA GLY A 600 51.42 -34.67 2.83
C GLY A 600 51.66 -34.13 1.43
N ALA A 601 52.94 -34.00 1.06
CA ALA A 601 53.35 -33.83 -0.32
C ALA A 601 53.34 -35.19 -1.03
N GLY A 602 52.78 -35.23 -2.24
CA GLY A 602 52.72 -36.40 -3.11
C GLY A 602 54.07 -36.74 -3.75
N GLN A 603 54.06 -37.64 -4.75
CA GLN A 603 55.28 -37.92 -5.50
C GLN A 603 55.61 -36.75 -6.47
N GLN A 604 56.81 -36.18 -6.31
CA GLN A 604 57.37 -35.19 -7.21
C GLN A 604 57.58 -35.76 -8.63
N THR A 605 57.37 -34.94 -9.67
CA THR A 605 57.72 -35.33 -11.04
C THR A 605 59.24 -35.51 -11.18
N GLY A 606 59.67 -36.30 -12.17
CA GLY A 606 61.07 -36.23 -12.60
C GLY A 606 61.42 -34.85 -13.17
N PRO A 607 62.71 -34.52 -13.34
CA PRO A 607 63.13 -33.26 -13.97
C PRO A 607 62.62 -33.18 -15.41
N VAL A 608 61.75 -32.21 -15.68
CA VAL A 608 61.14 -31.98 -16.99
C VAL A 608 61.89 -30.84 -17.68
N PRO A 609 62.58 -31.10 -18.80
CA PRO A 609 63.27 -30.06 -19.55
C PRO A 609 62.28 -29.25 -20.41
N PHE A 610 62.53 -27.95 -20.52
CA PHE A 610 61.95 -27.10 -21.56
C PHE A 610 62.96 -26.03 -21.98
N ARG A 611 62.68 -25.31 -23.06
CA ARG A 611 63.48 -24.16 -23.49
C ARG A 611 62.55 -23.00 -23.78
N THR A 612 62.80 -21.83 -23.20
CA THR A 612 62.06 -20.61 -23.53
C THR A 612 62.25 -20.24 -25.00
N LEU A 613 61.25 -19.61 -25.59
CA LEU A 613 61.31 -19.21 -26.99
C LEU A 613 62.45 -18.21 -27.23
N ASP A 614 62.94 -18.17 -28.47
CA ASP A 614 63.83 -17.10 -28.91
C ASP A 614 63.09 -15.77 -28.95
N ARG A 615 63.83 -14.66 -28.76
CA ARG A 615 63.26 -13.31 -28.77
C ARG A 615 62.54 -13.05 -30.09
N GLN A 616 61.31 -12.58 -30.01
CA GLN A 616 60.47 -12.23 -31.16
C GLN A 616 60.40 -10.71 -31.30
N VAL A 617 60.00 -10.21 -32.47
CA VAL A 617 59.65 -8.78 -32.61
C VAL A 617 58.42 -8.45 -31.75
N PRO A 618 58.21 -7.18 -31.35
CA PRO A 618 57.08 -6.83 -30.47
C PRO A 618 55.73 -7.10 -31.13
N ASP A 619 54.76 -7.65 -30.39
CA ASP A 619 53.38 -7.71 -30.84
C ASP A 619 52.60 -6.50 -30.28
N PHE A 620 51.95 -5.77 -31.16
CA PHE A 620 51.28 -4.52 -30.84
C PHE A 620 50.24 -4.15 -31.89
N ARG A 621 49.32 -3.25 -31.53
CA ARG A 621 48.32 -2.67 -32.43
C ARG A 621 48.23 -1.16 -32.27
N ILE A 622 47.90 -0.46 -33.36
CA ILE A 622 47.64 0.98 -33.37
C ILE A 622 46.15 1.22 -33.09
N VAL A 623 45.85 2.23 -32.28
CA VAL A 623 44.50 2.74 -31.99
C VAL A 623 44.48 4.26 -32.16
N LYS A 624 43.31 4.84 -32.42
CA LYS A 624 43.12 6.29 -32.48
C LYS A 624 42.51 6.77 -31.15
N ASN A 625 43.12 7.77 -30.52
CA ASN A 625 42.74 8.25 -29.17
C ASN A 625 41.71 9.40 -29.23
N ASP A 626 40.70 9.25 -30.09
CA ASP A 626 39.60 10.20 -30.35
C ASP A 626 38.29 9.40 -30.41
N GLU A 627 37.23 9.84 -29.73
CA GLU A 627 36.03 9.03 -29.52
C GLU A 627 35.15 8.81 -30.77
N ASN A 628 35.43 9.47 -31.90
CA ASN A 628 34.70 9.31 -33.16
C ASN A 628 35.19 8.10 -33.97
N LYS A 629 34.28 7.13 -34.19
CA LYS A 629 34.49 5.99 -35.10
C LYS A 629 34.61 6.45 -36.57
N ASN A 630 35.21 5.58 -37.38
CA ASN A 630 35.45 5.70 -38.84
C ASN A 630 36.55 6.69 -39.24
N GLU A 631 37.80 6.22 -39.18
CA GLU A 631 39.00 6.69 -39.91
C GLU A 631 39.38 8.19 -39.86
N THR A 632 38.61 9.07 -39.22
CA THR A 632 38.69 10.51 -39.43
C THR A 632 39.30 11.23 -38.22
N CYS A 633 40.33 12.06 -38.44
CA CYS A 633 41.00 12.90 -37.45
C CYS A 633 40.08 13.99 -36.88
N SER A 634 40.23 14.39 -35.61
CA SER A 634 39.41 15.45 -35.01
C SER A 634 39.77 16.88 -35.47
N ASN A 635 40.79 17.01 -36.32
CA ASN A 635 41.29 18.26 -36.87
C ASN A 635 41.52 18.13 -38.40
N ASP A 636 41.58 19.25 -39.12
CA ASP A 636 41.88 19.28 -40.57
C ASP A 636 43.39 19.19 -40.88
N ARG A 637 44.26 19.43 -39.89
CA ARG A 637 45.72 19.56 -40.05
C ARG A 637 46.56 18.80 -39.02
N THR A 638 45.94 18.23 -37.98
CA THR A 638 46.61 17.31 -37.03
C THR A 638 45.83 16.02 -36.79
N CYS A 639 46.49 14.99 -36.25
CA CYS A 639 45.87 13.71 -35.90
C CYS A 639 46.65 12.97 -34.82
N LEU A 640 45.99 12.62 -33.70
CA LEU A 640 46.59 11.85 -32.60
C LEU A 640 46.41 10.34 -32.80
N ILE A 641 47.52 9.60 -32.79
CA ILE A 641 47.54 8.13 -32.79
C ILE A 641 48.18 7.59 -31.50
N GLN A 642 47.83 6.37 -31.13
CA GLN A 642 48.36 5.65 -29.97
C GLN A 642 48.63 4.18 -30.36
N TRP A 643 49.49 3.48 -29.64
CA TRP A 643 49.69 2.04 -29.79
C TRP A 643 49.68 1.30 -28.45
N ILE A 644 49.17 0.06 -28.47
CA ILE A 644 49.09 -0.84 -27.34
C ILE A 644 50.01 -2.02 -27.64
N ILE A 645 50.99 -2.25 -26.77
CA ILE A 645 51.90 -3.40 -26.83
C ILE A 645 51.19 -4.57 -26.14
N GLU A 646 50.91 -5.63 -26.89
CA GLU A 646 50.31 -6.87 -26.39
C GLU A 646 51.40 -7.85 -25.92
N SER A 647 52.59 -7.79 -26.52
CA SER A 647 53.81 -8.47 -26.07
C SER A 647 55.07 -7.70 -26.47
N ASP A 648 56.06 -7.60 -25.57
CA ASP A 648 57.38 -7.03 -25.89
C ASP A 648 58.25 -7.98 -26.74
N GLY A 649 57.79 -9.21 -27.00
CA GLY A 649 58.55 -10.23 -27.72
C GLY A 649 59.71 -10.82 -26.90
N GLY A 650 59.73 -10.62 -25.58
CA GLY A 650 60.81 -11.07 -24.68
C GLY A 650 62.02 -10.13 -24.62
N ALA A 651 61.90 -8.92 -25.15
CA ALA A 651 62.96 -7.91 -25.10
C ALA A 651 62.34 -6.50 -25.01
N PRO A 652 62.89 -5.59 -24.17
CA PRO A 652 62.34 -4.26 -24.03
C PRO A 652 62.33 -3.52 -25.38
N ILE A 653 61.29 -2.71 -25.59
CA ILE A 653 61.27 -1.77 -26.72
C ILE A 653 62.43 -0.78 -26.54
N VAL A 654 63.26 -0.64 -27.56
CA VAL A 654 64.45 0.25 -27.52
C VAL A 654 64.23 1.55 -28.30
N ARG A 655 63.32 1.56 -29.28
CA ARG A 655 62.86 2.75 -29.99
C ARG A 655 61.53 2.51 -30.72
N SER A 656 60.81 3.58 -30.97
CA SER A 656 59.61 3.62 -31.82
C SER A 656 59.88 4.54 -33.02
N GLU A 657 59.32 4.24 -34.20
CA GLU A 657 59.32 5.16 -35.35
C GLU A 657 57.90 5.37 -35.87
N VAL A 658 57.56 6.61 -36.22
CA VAL A 658 56.31 6.96 -36.91
C VAL A 658 56.63 7.66 -38.22
N LEU A 659 56.02 7.20 -39.31
CA LEU A 659 56.04 7.84 -40.61
C LEU A 659 54.66 7.77 -41.26
N TYR A 660 54.35 8.71 -42.15
CA TYR A 660 53.08 8.75 -42.85
C TYR A 660 53.27 9.18 -44.31
N ALA A 661 52.37 8.73 -45.17
CA ALA A 661 52.28 9.16 -46.57
C ALA A 661 50.81 9.31 -46.97
N LYS A 662 50.55 10.09 -48.01
CA LYS A 662 49.20 10.20 -48.57
C LYS A 662 48.74 8.86 -49.16
N ALA A 663 47.45 8.62 -49.03
CA ALA A 663 46.78 7.43 -49.52
C ALA A 663 45.71 7.78 -50.56
N LYS A 664 45.57 6.91 -51.57
CA LYS A 664 44.47 6.93 -52.52
C LYS A 664 43.18 6.38 -51.89
N ALA A 665 42.08 6.49 -52.63
CA ALA A 665 40.78 5.96 -52.21
C ALA A 665 40.79 4.44 -51.94
N ASP A 666 41.63 3.69 -52.67
CA ASP A 666 41.83 2.24 -52.56
C ASP A 666 42.81 1.82 -51.44
N SER A 667 43.32 2.77 -50.65
CA SER A 667 44.36 2.55 -49.63
C SER A 667 45.72 2.07 -50.18
N SER A 668 46.00 2.30 -51.47
CA SER A 668 47.36 2.30 -52.00
C SER A 668 48.04 3.67 -51.77
N PHE A 669 49.37 3.70 -51.81
CA PHE A 669 50.12 4.96 -51.71
C PHE A 669 49.95 5.81 -52.98
N GLU A 670 49.89 7.13 -52.81
CA GLU A 670 49.91 8.07 -53.94
C GLU A 670 51.33 8.08 -54.55
N ALA A 671 51.48 7.78 -55.84
CA ALA A 671 52.77 7.36 -56.42
C ALA A 671 53.85 8.46 -56.50
N GLU A 672 53.46 9.73 -56.39
CA GLU A 672 54.37 10.89 -56.25
C GLU A 672 54.40 11.44 -54.81
N GLY A 673 53.71 10.77 -53.88
CA GLY A 673 53.64 11.15 -52.48
C GLY A 673 54.87 10.70 -51.70
N ALA A 674 55.84 11.60 -51.51
CA ALA A 674 56.95 11.35 -50.60
C ALA A 674 56.44 11.02 -49.18
N PHE A 675 56.99 9.96 -48.58
CA PHE A 675 56.80 9.68 -47.15
C PHE A 675 57.37 10.82 -46.30
N SER A 676 56.75 11.08 -45.16
CA SER A 676 57.38 11.90 -44.12
C SER A 676 58.71 11.28 -43.70
N THR A 677 59.70 12.11 -43.37
CA THR A 677 60.89 11.66 -42.66
C THR A 677 60.48 10.89 -41.40
N PRO A 678 60.99 9.65 -41.15
CA PRO A 678 60.62 8.88 -39.97
C PRO A 678 60.96 9.63 -38.68
N VAL A 679 59.95 9.83 -37.84
CA VAL A 679 60.11 10.46 -36.53
C VAL A 679 60.44 9.38 -35.52
N SER A 680 61.68 9.38 -35.02
CA SER A 680 62.08 8.53 -33.89
C SER A 680 61.46 9.05 -32.60
N ILE A 681 60.85 8.14 -31.85
CA ILE A 681 60.12 8.39 -30.61
C ILE A 681 60.71 7.50 -29.50
N ASP A 682 60.83 8.07 -28.31
CA ASP A 682 61.33 7.39 -27.11
C ASP A 682 60.44 6.18 -26.75
N ALA A 683 61.06 5.06 -26.39
CA ALA A 683 60.34 3.81 -26.12
C ALA A 683 59.38 3.86 -24.90
N SER A 684 59.49 4.87 -24.04
CA SER A 684 58.53 5.13 -22.95
C SER A 684 57.25 5.87 -23.38
N VAL A 685 57.17 6.29 -24.65
CA VAL A 685 56.02 6.98 -25.24
C VAL A 685 55.24 6.02 -26.13
N SER A 686 53.91 6.02 -25.98
CA SER A 686 52.98 5.17 -26.74
C SER A 686 51.96 5.93 -27.59
N GLU A 687 52.10 7.24 -27.73
CA GLU A 687 51.23 8.10 -28.53
C GLU A 687 52.00 9.19 -29.29
N TYR A 688 51.44 9.66 -30.40
CA TYR A 688 52.05 10.69 -31.25
C TYR A 688 51.00 11.52 -32.00
N GLU A 689 51.11 12.84 -31.93
CA GLU A 689 50.31 13.75 -32.76
C GLU A 689 51.07 14.10 -34.05
N ILE A 690 50.51 13.69 -35.18
CA ILE A 690 50.98 14.06 -36.51
C ILE A 690 50.45 15.46 -36.83
N ALA A 691 51.32 16.38 -37.25
CA ALA A 691 50.97 17.75 -37.61
C ALA A 691 51.29 18.07 -39.08
N GLN A 692 50.82 19.23 -39.56
CA GLN A 692 51.01 19.74 -40.94
C GLN A 692 50.33 18.87 -42.03
N LEU A 693 49.29 18.13 -41.66
CA LEU A 693 48.44 17.43 -42.62
C LEU A 693 47.65 18.43 -43.47
N LYS A 694 47.22 18.01 -44.67
CA LYS A 694 46.29 18.78 -45.51
C LYS A 694 44.84 18.40 -45.18
N PRO A 695 43.88 19.34 -45.20
CA PRO A 695 42.45 19.06 -45.03
C PRO A 695 41.90 18.04 -46.03
N SER A 696 40.83 17.33 -45.65
CA SER A 696 40.08 16.38 -46.49
C SER A 696 40.96 15.40 -47.29
N THR A 697 42.06 14.93 -46.69
CA THR A 697 43.08 14.10 -47.32
C THR A 697 43.27 12.80 -46.54
N ASN A 698 43.35 11.67 -47.26
CA ASN A 698 43.66 10.37 -46.68
C ASN A 698 45.17 10.18 -46.54
N TYR A 699 45.60 9.55 -45.45
CA TYR A 699 46.96 9.15 -45.18
C TYR A 699 47.02 7.72 -44.65
N ILE A 700 48.13 7.03 -44.90
CA ILE A 700 48.51 5.80 -44.19
C ILE A 700 49.63 6.18 -43.23
N VAL A 701 49.40 5.93 -41.95
CA VAL A 701 50.40 6.01 -40.90
C VAL A 701 50.99 4.63 -40.69
N ILE A 702 52.31 4.58 -40.59
CA ILE A 702 53.08 3.39 -40.25
C ILE A 702 53.73 3.65 -38.90
N VAL A 703 53.45 2.78 -37.93
CA VAL A 703 54.16 2.74 -36.65
C VAL A 703 55.09 1.52 -36.69
N LYS A 704 56.34 1.68 -36.26
CA LYS A 704 57.29 0.59 -36.10
C LYS A 704 57.81 0.55 -34.67
N LEU A 705 57.73 -0.61 -34.02
CA LEU A 705 58.35 -0.83 -32.70
C LEU A 705 59.57 -1.72 -32.86
N TYR A 706 60.67 -1.33 -32.22
CA TYR A 706 61.94 -2.04 -32.29
C TYR A 706 62.32 -2.59 -30.92
N ASN A 707 62.71 -3.85 -30.88
CA ASN A 707 63.43 -4.47 -29.77
C ASN A 707 64.73 -5.12 -30.31
N GLU A 708 65.44 -5.87 -29.47
CA GLU A 708 66.69 -6.55 -29.89
C GLU A 708 66.50 -7.66 -30.93
N ALA A 709 65.28 -8.16 -31.17
CA ALA A 709 64.98 -9.16 -32.19
C ALA A 709 64.69 -8.55 -33.58
N GLY A 710 64.34 -7.26 -33.64
CA GLY A 710 64.07 -6.56 -34.90
C GLY A 710 62.95 -5.54 -34.80
N ALA A 711 62.29 -5.30 -35.94
CA ALA A 711 61.21 -4.33 -36.09
C ALA A 711 59.88 -5.04 -36.35
N ALA A 712 58.87 -4.73 -35.55
CA ALA A 712 57.47 -4.99 -35.90
C ALA A 712 56.87 -3.73 -36.54
N GLU A 713 56.00 -3.91 -37.53
CA GLU A 713 55.37 -2.83 -38.30
C GLU A 713 53.86 -2.98 -38.30
N GLN A 714 53.14 -1.91 -37.98
CA GLN A 714 51.68 -1.81 -38.07
C GLN A 714 51.27 -0.61 -38.91
N LYS A 715 50.06 -0.67 -39.48
CA LYS A 715 49.53 0.36 -40.40
C LYS A 715 48.12 0.78 -40.01
N LEU A 716 47.86 2.09 -40.04
CA LEU A 716 46.56 2.68 -39.78
C LEU A 716 46.22 3.69 -40.88
N ARG A 717 45.01 3.61 -41.43
CA ARG A 717 44.45 4.61 -42.34
C ARG A 717 43.82 5.74 -41.54
N ILE A 718 44.11 6.99 -41.91
CA ILE A 718 43.51 8.19 -41.34
C ILE A 718 43.05 9.16 -42.43
N THR A 719 42.06 9.99 -42.12
CA THR A 719 41.48 11.01 -43.01
C THR A 719 41.34 12.31 -42.24
N THR A 720 41.81 13.44 -42.77
CA THR A 720 41.60 14.75 -42.13
C THR A 720 40.20 15.33 -42.41
N LEU A 721 39.67 16.12 -41.47
CA LEU A 721 38.42 16.87 -41.67
C LEU A 721 38.57 17.95 -42.76
N SER A 722 37.45 18.51 -43.24
CA SER A 722 37.49 19.74 -44.04
C SER A 722 37.72 20.97 -43.17
N GLU A 723 38.20 22.06 -43.78
CA GLU A 723 38.39 23.34 -43.07
C GLU A 723 37.08 23.96 -42.55
N ARG A 724 35.91 23.51 -43.03
CA ARG A 724 34.61 23.94 -42.49
C ARG A 724 34.26 23.15 -41.23
N ASP A 725 34.45 21.83 -41.25
CA ASP A 725 34.07 20.96 -40.15
C ASP A 725 35.00 21.16 -38.94
N SER A 726 36.30 21.32 -39.19
CA SER A 726 37.31 21.67 -38.17
C SER A 726 37.02 23.02 -37.48
N LYS A 727 36.50 24.02 -38.21
CA LYS A 727 36.04 25.28 -37.60
C LYS A 727 34.77 25.12 -36.76
N SER A 728 33.98 24.07 -37.00
CA SER A 728 32.78 23.78 -36.21
C SER A 728 33.08 23.00 -34.91
N SER A 729 34.18 22.24 -34.84
CA SER A 729 34.61 21.53 -33.64
C SER A 729 35.32 22.44 -32.60
N GLY A 730 35.59 23.70 -32.96
CA GLY A 730 36.01 24.75 -32.02
C GLY A 730 37.47 24.66 -31.52
N MET A 731 38.28 23.73 -32.06
CA MET A 731 39.66 23.55 -31.62
C MET A 731 40.64 24.46 -32.37
N ASN A 732 41.22 25.43 -31.64
CA ASN A 732 42.42 26.13 -32.10
C ASN A 732 43.66 25.21 -32.00
N PRO A 733 44.63 25.32 -32.93
CA PRO A 733 45.87 24.55 -32.86
C PRO A 733 46.71 25.00 -31.65
N LEU A 734 46.83 24.14 -30.65
CA LEU A 734 47.67 24.37 -29.47
C LEU A 734 48.99 23.59 -29.55
N ILE A 735 49.97 24.08 -28.81
CA ILE A 735 51.37 23.66 -28.93
C ILE A 735 51.62 22.32 -28.21
N ILE A 736 52.51 21.53 -28.80
CA ILE A 736 53.03 20.23 -28.34
C ILE A 736 53.13 20.14 -26.80
N ASN A 737 52.43 19.16 -26.22
CA ASN A 737 52.50 18.83 -24.79
C ASN A 737 52.72 17.32 -24.59
N TYR A 738 53.97 16.89 -24.40
CA TYR A 738 54.29 15.51 -24.05
C TYR A 738 53.85 15.20 -22.62
N ARG A 739 52.89 14.27 -22.43
CA ARG A 739 52.62 13.67 -21.11
C ARG A 739 53.54 12.50 -20.84
N ARG A 740 54.55 12.70 -19.98
CA ARG A 740 55.23 11.58 -19.32
C ARG A 740 54.27 10.91 -18.33
N ASN A 741 54.11 9.60 -18.46
CA ASN A 741 53.35 8.81 -17.48
C ASN A 741 54.09 8.81 -16.13
N GLN A 742 53.39 9.19 -15.06
CA GLN A 742 53.90 9.23 -13.68
C GLN A 742 52.90 8.49 -12.77
N PRO A 743 53.34 7.55 -11.92
CA PRO A 743 52.44 6.81 -11.03
C PRO A 743 51.81 7.73 -9.99
N SER A 744 50.59 7.40 -9.55
CA SER A 744 49.79 8.30 -8.73
C SER A 744 50.36 8.48 -7.31
N LYS A 745 50.19 9.69 -6.76
CA LYS A 745 50.68 10.08 -5.42
C LYS A 745 50.16 9.18 -4.28
N TRP A 746 49.04 8.49 -4.50
CA TRP A 746 48.44 7.55 -3.56
C TRP A 746 49.31 6.31 -3.30
N VAL A 747 50.06 5.83 -4.30
CA VAL A 747 50.95 4.66 -4.15
C VAL A 747 52.09 4.97 -3.16
N ILE A 748 52.65 6.17 -3.24
CA ILE A 748 53.74 6.63 -2.36
C ILE A 748 53.27 6.74 -0.91
N LEU A 749 52.06 7.27 -0.69
CA LEU A 749 51.42 7.35 0.63
C LEU A 749 51.20 5.95 1.25
N GLY A 750 50.75 4.97 0.46
CA GLY A 750 50.55 3.59 0.94
C GLY A 750 51.84 2.92 1.42
N ILE A 751 52.95 3.11 0.68
CA ILE A 751 54.27 2.57 1.05
C ILE A 751 54.76 3.15 2.38
N ILE A 752 54.64 4.47 2.57
CA ILE A 752 55.03 5.16 3.81
C ILE A 752 54.21 4.63 5.01
N PHE A 753 52.89 4.43 4.83
CA PHE A 753 52.02 3.92 5.90
C PHE A 753 52.38 2.48 6.31
N GLY A 754 52.70 1.61 5.34
CA GLY A 754 53.14 0.24 5.60
C GLY A 754 54.45 0.16 6.41
N ILE A 755 55.42 1.03 6.11
CA ILE A 755 56.70 1.09 6.83
C ILE A 755 56.48 1.52 8.29
N ILE A 756 55.62 2.51 8.54
CA ILE A 756 55.28 2.98 9.89
C ILE A 756 54.60 1.85 10.69
N LEU A 757 53.64 1.14 10.08
CA LEU A 757 52.94 0.04 10.73
C LEU A 757 53.90 -1.10 11.14
N PHE A 758 54.83 -1.46 10.26
CA PHE A 758 55.84 -2.49 10.54
C PHE A 758 56.76 -2.10 11.72
N ALA A 759 57.18 -0.83 11.79
CA ALA A 759 58.00 -0.33 12.89
C ALA A 759 57.28 -0.42 14.25
N VAL A 760 55.98 -0.07 14.30
CA VAL A 760 55.17 -0.17 15.54
C VAL A 760 55.04 -1.63 16.00
N VAL A 761 54.76 -2.56 15.09
CA VAL A 761 54.67 -4.01 15.41
C VAL A 761 56.01 -4.56 15.92
N PHE A 762 57.12 -4.16 15.29
CA PHE A 762 58.46 -4.58 15.70
C PHE A 762 58.83 -4.09 17.12
N VAL A 763 58.51 -2.84 17.46
CA VAL A 763 58.71 -2.30 18.82
C VAL A 763 57.86 -3.05 19.84
N ALA A 764 56.59 -3.34 19.55
CA ALA A 764 55.71 -4.09 20.44
C ALA A 764 56.25 -5.51 20.73
N ALA A 765 56.72 -6.21 19.70
CA ALA A 765 57.36 -7.53 19.86
C ALA A 765 58.61 -7.47 20.74
N CYS A 766 59.47 -6.46 20.56
CA CYS A 766 60.66 -6.25 21.39
C CYS A 766 60.36 -5.97 22.87
N VAL A 767 59.24 -5.29 23.18
CA VAL A 767 58.79 -5.06 24.56
C VAL A 767 58.33 -6.37 25.21
N LEU A 768 57.50 -7.17 24.52
CA LEU A 768 57.03 -8.46 25.03
C LEU A 768 58.19 -9.44 25.32
N LEU A 769 59.19 -9.49 24.43
CA LEU A 769 60.41 -10.30 24.62
C LEU A 769 61.28 -9.85 25.81
N ARG A 770 61.21 -8.57 26.24
CA ARG A 770 61.85 -8.10 27.48
C ARG A 770 61.09 -8.56 28.72
N VAL A 771 59.76 -8.42 28.75
CA VAL A 771 58.93 -8.85 29.90
C VAL A 771 59.11 -10.34 30.17
N HIS A 772 59.10 -11.17 29.12
CA HIS A 772 59.23 -12.62 29.26
C HIS A 772 60.61 -13.10 29.74
N ARG A 773 61.65 -12.25 29.68
CA ARG A 773 63.00 -12.57 30.23
C ARG A 773 63.14 -12.28 31.73
N LEU A 774 62.31 -11.39 32.30
CA LEU A 774 62.45 -10.99 33.71
C LEU A 774 61.77 -11.98 34.68
N SER A 775 60.72 -12.67 34.26
CA SER A 775 59.99 -13.64 35.10
C SER A 775 60.66 -15.04 35.19
N GLY A 776 61.84 -15.23 34.58
CA GLY A 776 62.38 -16.55 34.23
C GLY A 776 63.54 -17.08 35.08
N LYS A 777 63.95 -16.40 36.16
CA LYS A 777 65.11 -16.82 36.98
C LYS A 777 64.97 -16.51 38.49
N HIS A 778 64.39 -17.43 39.25
CA HIS A 778 65.05 -18.02 40.42
C HIS A 778 64.37 -19.36 40.78
N LYS A 779 65.09 -20.28 41.42
CA LYS A 779 64.72 -21.70 41.56
C LYS A 779 65.45 -22.31 42.77
N THR A 780 64.72 -22.98 43.69
CA THR A 780 65.21 -23.93 44.75
C THR A 780 66.26 -23.39 45.75
N THR A 781 66.34 -23.76 47.04
CA THR A 781 65.62 -24.71 47.94
C THR A 781 65.79 -24.18 49.41
N ASP A 782 65.63 -24.84 50.59
CA ASP A 782 65.38 -26.25 51.00
C ASP A 782 64.74 -26.36 52.43
N SER A 783 64.42 -27.61 52.83
CA SER A 783 64.33 -28.20 54.19
C SER A 783 63.76 -27.45 55.44
N ASP A 784 62.77 -28.14 56.06
CA ASP A 784 62.59 -28.42 57.50
C ASP A 784 61.86 -27.50 58.53
N ASN A 785 60.97 -28.20 59.26
CA ASN A 785 60.56 -28.12 60.68
C ASN A 785 59.39 -27.23 61.22
N GLN A 786 58.44 -27.96 61.83
CA GLN A 786 57.69 -27.71 63.09
C GLN A 786 56.39 -26.85 63.19
N THR A 787 55.37 -27.51 63.78
CA THR A 787 54.29 -27.04 64.69
C THR A 787 53.16 -26.08 64.23
N THR A 788 51.98 -26.67 64.01
CA THR A 788 50.67 -26.46 64.73
C THR A 788 50.48 -25.29 65.74
N PRO A 789 49.22 -24.85 66.06
CA PRO A 789 47.95 -24.90 65.29
C PRO A 789 46.95 -23.70 65.49
N MET A 790 45.85 -23.71 64.71
CA MET A 790 44.47 -23.27 65.07
C MET A 790 44.02 -21.79 65.31
N MET A 791 42.69 -21.62 65.12
CA MET A 791 41.74 -20.65 65.70
C MET A 791 41.31 -19.34 64.97
N LYS A 792 40.12 -18.87 65.37
CA LYS A 792 39.15 -18.03 64.65
C LYS A 792 39.07 -16.56 65.16
N ALA A 793 38.68 -15.66 64.24
CA ALA A 793 37.74 -14.52 64.39
C ALA A 793 38.04 -13.32 65.32
N SER A 794 37.66 -12.09 64.89
CA SER A 794 36.43 -11.36 65.31
C SER A 794 36.56 -9.81 65.30
N ILE A 795 35.45 -9.07 65.07
CA ILE A 795 35.20 -7.62 65.38
C ILE A 795 36.05 -6.57 64.62
N GLY A 796 35.62 -5.34 64.29
CA GLY A 796 34.29 -4.67 64.31
C GLY A 796 34.36 -3.11 64.33
N GLU A 797 33.27 -2.41 63.94
CA GLU A 797 33.02 -0.93 64.06
C GLU A 797 33.90 0.05 63.21
N ASN A 798 33.54 1.31 62.87
CA ASN A 798 32.37 2.18 63.18
C ASN A 798 32.09 3.29 62.09
N ASN A 799 30.89 3.90 62.16
CA ASN A 799 30.36 5.27 61.81
C ASN A 799 31.28 6.42 61.26
N SER A 800 30.81 7.54 60.64
CA SER A 800 29.52 8.00 60.03
C SER A 800 29.65 9.41 59.34
N ASP A 801 28.54 9.92 58.74
CA ASP A 801 28.15 11.36 58.52
C ASP A 801 28.42 12.16 57.20
N GLN A 802 27.61 13.24 57.06
CA GLN A 802 27.24 14.07 55.87
C GLN A 802 27.83 15.53 55.98
N PRO A 803 27.48 16.62 55.20
CA PRO A 803 26.18 17.03 54.62
C PRO A 803 26.19 17.77 53.23
N ASP A 804 25.02 18.32 52.84
CA ASP A 804 24.69 19.08 51.60
C ASP A 804 25.19 20.55 51.52
N TYR A 805 25.15 21.17 50.31
CA TYR A 805 24.46 22.46 50.03
C TYR A 805 24.35 22.78 48.49
N THR A 806 23.79 23.93 48.10
CA THR A 806 22.90 24.05 46.89
C THR A 806 23.19 25.14 45.83
N ASN A 807 22.65 24.91 44.62
CA ASN A 807 22.07 25.85 43.62
C ASN A 807 22.94 26.69 42.64
N GLY A 808 22.44 26.80 41.38
CA GLY A 808 22.89 27.73 40.32
C GLY A 808 22.04 27.65 39.02
N HIS A 809 21.78 28.78 38.34
CA HIS A 809 21.00 28.89 37.07
C HIS A 809 21.91 28.74 35.79
N SER A 810 21.48 28.71 34.51
CA SER A 810 20.22 29.12 33.85
C SER A 810 19.98 28.49 32.44
N SER A 811 18.72 28.46 31.97
CA SER A 811 18.20 28.49 30.56
C SER A 811 18.72 27.45 29.51
N LYS A 812 17.98 27.02 28.46
CA LYS A 812 16.86 27.60 27.69
C LYS A 812 15.74 26.57 27.35
N LYS A 813 14.65 27.07 26.73
CA LYS A 813 13.49 26.35 26.14
C LYS A 813 13.90 25.66 24.81
N SER A 814 13.24 24.65 24.24
CA SER A 814 11.80 24.31 24.10
C SER A 814 11.55 22.78 24.15
N LYS A 815 10.38 22.19 24.55
CA LYS A 815 8.98 22.27 24.02
C LYS A 815 8.88 21.82 22.54
N LYS A 816 8.00 20.90 22.09
CA LYS A 816 6.79 20.22 22.65
C LYS A 816 6.81 18.71 22.29
N LYS A 817 6.54 17.78 23.23
CA LYS A 817 5.25 17.12 23.54
C LYS A 817 4.59 16.27 22.43
N SER A 818 4.48 14.96 22.66
CA SER A 818 3.17 14.30 22.76
C SER A 818 2.81 14.13 24.27
N LYS A 819 1.57 13.77 24.61
CA LYS A 819 1.16 13.48 26.01
C LYS A 819 0.01 12.48 26.04
N ALA A 820 0.16 11.38 26.76
CA ALA A 820 -0.91 10.42 27.08
C ALA A 820 -1.24 10.47 28.59
N LYS A 821 -2.45 10.00 28.95
CA LYS A 821 -3.16 9.96 30.27
C LYS A 821 -4.49 10.74 30.22
N LYS A 822 -5.55 10.34 30.94
CA LYS A 822 -5.93 9.09 31.66
C LYS A 822 -7.38 9.26 32.13
N SER A 823 -8.21 8.21 32.14
CA SER A 823 -9.35 8.11 33.06
C SER A 823 -9.84 6.67 33.13
N GLU A 824 -9.89 6.11 34.34
CA GLU A 824 -10.31 4.74 34.63
C GLU A 824 -10.71 4.67 36.11
N LEU A 825 -11.97 4.32 36.37
CA LEU A 825 -12.65 4.03 37.64
C LEU A 825 -13.67 2.91 37.30
N LEU A 826 -13.77 1.80 38.05
CA LEU A 826 -14.47 1.68 39.34
C LEU A 826 -15.95 2.10 39.21
N ASP A 827 -16.94 1.23 39.42
CA ASP A 827 -17.13 0.44 40.66
C ASP A 827 -17.66 -1.01 40.44
N ASP A 828 -18.03 -1.66 41.55
CA ASP A 828 -18.36 -3.09 41.72
C ASP A 828 -19.72 -3.27 42.48
N LYS A 829 -20.24 -4.51 42.53
CA LYS A 829 -21.20 -5.13 43.49
C LYS A 829 -22.68 -5.44 43.13
N GLN A 830 -22.96 -6.75 43.30
CA GLN A 830 -24.07 -7.40 44.05
C GLN A 830 -25.47 -7.65 43.44
N HIS A 831 -25.70 -8.95 43.16
CA HIS A 831 -26.75 -9.87 43.66
C HIS A 831 -28.26 -9.52 43.75
N GLY A 832 -29.05 -10.55 43.43
CA GLY A 832 -30.49 -10.73 43.69
C GLY A 832 -31.33 -10.71 42.40
N GLU A 833 -32.37 -11.54 42.20
CA GLU A 833 -32.77 -12.83 42.82
C GLU A 833 -33.71 -13.55 41.80
N ASP A 834 -34.57 -14.49 42.20
CA ASP A 834 -35.35 -15.37 41.30
C ASP A 834 -36.49 -14.73 40.46
N VAL A 835 -36.99 -15.53 39.50
CA VAL A 835 -38.19 -15.42 38.62
C VAL A 835 -38.00 -14.76 37.24
#